data_AF-A0A7G9SSU8-F1
#
_entry.id   AF-A0A7G9SSU8-F1
#
_cell.length_a   1.000
_cell.length_b   1.000
_cell.length_c   1.000
_cell.angle_alpha   90.00
_cell.angle_beta   90.00
_cell.angle_gamma   90.00
#
_symmetry.space_group_name_H-M   'P 1'
#
loop_
_entity.id
_entity.type
_entity.pdbx_description
1 polymer ?
#
loop_
_entity_poly.entity_id
_entity_poly.type
_entity_poly.pdbx_seq_one_letter_code
_entity_poly.pdbx_strand_id
1 'polypeptide(L)'
;MTPSPTRLLFALACCLATAPAMAAKVTKVEVKGLADAAMQDNVRSALSLSDELDKDISARRLNYLLRQAEAETREALEPFGYYSPTIVIRRSDRDRPVGAGNANRDAANADASDIATSPAVSADAPASTATDTATDTPSTTSVVDDNDDDRDATTTPRNPARNGNGRNNGRTLDVVIEIDLGQPVRVRRQQVGVEGAAQGDKTVTEAVAAFLPRQGEVLDHQRYEASKRTIAASLLRHGYFDAAFAAHRVEVTRADFAADIDLRWTSGERFLLGAASFKQEPKAVIRDSLLAKLVNWDEGEPYDEAKVERLRRSLIALDYFGLVEVSPKPEDAQDKTVPIEVNLTPAPRSIYTMGLSYGTLSGAGISGGVERRYINSRGHKVLAQVDYADKRKFATLQYRVPAFAWLDGWYTVSLQAADELTDYVNSRRLELVGSRSGQFNDHLTLVASLHVLRERWAYNIADDGGGALAPISVRYGSFVFPQLRAEYVDVDDRLDPRRGAGGTLTLRGGSGGSDGKATFLQLHASAQWFHGFDADSKLIVRGEAGHTFTDELLDLPTSLRFFAGGDRSVRGYGWHEIGPKVETDNGFYYTGAANVVTASVEYERYFKGPWGAAVFIDSGSAFDGRKPDMHTGVGIGLRWRSPVGPVRIDIARGLKSPDSPFTLHLNIGASL
;
A
#
# COMPACT_ATOMS: atom_id res chain seq x y z
N MET A 1 5.70 -56.21 -83.19
CA MET A 1 6.52 -54.98 -83.31
C MET A 1 6.46 -54.26 -81.98
N THR A 2 7.58 -53.69 -81.52
CA THR A 2 7.71 -52.99 -80.23
C THR A 2 7.06 -51.60 -80.27
N PRO A 3 6.67 -51.08 -79.10
CA PRO A 3 7.30 -49.82 -78.66
C PRO A 3 7.87 -49.90 -77.22
N SER A 4 8.81 -49.02 -76.91
CA SER A 4 9.53 -48.97 -75.63
C SER A 4 8.78 -48.22 -74.52
N PRO A 5 8.99 -48.59 -73.24
CA PRO A 5 8.60 -47.74 -72.11
C PRO A 5 9.82 -47.20 -71.34
N THR A 6 10.50 -46.20 -71.91
CA THR A 6 11.52 -45.39 -71.20
C THR A 6 10.85 -44.42 -70.20
N ARG A 7 10.02 -44.93 -69.29
CA ARG A 7 9.24 -44.13 -68.33
C ARG A 7 9.12 -44.68 -66.90
N LEU A 8 9.68 -45.85 -66.59
CA LEU A 8 9.68 -46.38 -65.21
C LEU A 8 10.91 -46.02 -64.37
N LEU A 9 12.00 -45.52 -64.99
CA LEU A 9 13.26 -45.20 -64.31
C LEU A 9 13.29 -43.83 -63.61
N PHE A 10 12.32 -42.95 -63.85
CA PHE A 10 12.25 -41.63 -63.19
C PHE A 10 11.48 -41.63 -61.86
N ALA A 11 10.71 -42.69 -61.56
CA ALA A 11 9.95 -42.80 -60.30
C ALA A 11 10.79 -43.34 -59.13
N LEU A 12 11.92 -43.99 -59.39
CA LEU A 12 12.80 -44.57 -58.35
C LEU A 12 14.01 -43.70 -58.00
N ALA A 13 14.23 -42.59 -58.73
CA ALA A 13 15.36 -41.68 -58.53
C ALA A 13 15.07 -40.49 -57.58
N CYS A 14 13.81 -40.31 -57.13
CA CYS A 14 13.42 -39.25 -56.20
C CYS A 14 13.39 -39.67 -54.72
N CYS A 15 13.75 -40.92 -54.40
CA CYS A 15 13.70 -41.46 -53.02
C CYS A 15 15.05 -41.45 -52.27
N LEU A 16 16.04 -40.67 -52.73
CA LEU A 16 17.38 -40.59 -52.14
C LEU A 16 17.84 -39.14 -51.89
N ALA A 17 16.99 -38.35 -51.22
CA ALA A 17 17.41 -37.09 -50.58
C ALA A 17 16.51 -36.64 -49.39
N THR A 18 15.65 -37.50 -48.83
CA THR A 18 14.95 -37.20 -47.55
C THR A 18 15.84 -37.59 -46.37
N ALA A 19 16.83 -36.76 -46.07
CA ALA A 19 17.52 -36.82 -44.79
C ALA A 19 16.48 -36.68 -43.64
N PRO A 20 16.60 -37.47 -42.55
CA PRO A 20 15.72 -37.29 -41.41
C PRO A 20 15.87 -35.85 -40.90
N ALA A 21 14.76 -35.12 -40.84
CA ALA A 21 14.73 -33.80 -40.24
C ALA A 21 14.94 -33.95 -38.74
N MET A 22 16.19 -33.99 -38.29
CA MET A 22 16.52 -34.09 -36.87
C MET A 22 15.95 -32.86 -36.17
N ALA A 23 14.94 -33.11 -35.32
CA ALA A 23 14.46 -32.13 -34.38
C ALA A 23 15.55 -31.90 -33.32
N ALA A 24 15.76 -30.63 -33.01
CA ALA A 24 16.61 -30.16 -31.95
C ALA A 24 15.71 -29.48 -30.91
N LYS A 25 16.00 -29.67 -29.64
CA LYS A 25 15.24 -29.10 -28.54
C LYS A 25 16.16 -28.16 -27.75
N VAL A 26 15.80 -26.87 -27.70
CA VAL A 26 16.56 -25.88 -26.92
C VAL A 26 16.07 -25.94 -25.48
N THR A 27 16.95 -26.38 -24.58
CA THR A 27 16.64 -26.62 -23.16
C THR A 27 16.96 -25.43 -22.26
N LYS A 28 17.85 -24.53 -22.72
CA LYS A 28 18.23 -23.34 -21.97
C LYS A 28 18.72 -22.25 -22.91
N VAL A 29 18.31 -21.00 -22.65
CA VAL A 29 18.94 -19.79 -23.18
C VAL A 29 19.52 -19.01 -22.00
N GLU A 30 20.83 -18.76 -22.02
CA GLU A 30 21.55 -18.08 -20.94
C GLU A 30 22.22 -16.82 -21.48
N VAL A 31 21.83 -15.65 -20.97
CA VAL A 31 22.37 -14.35 -21.36
C VAL A 31 23.47 -13.95 -20.37
N LYS A 32 24.64 -13.53 -20.87
CA LYS A 32 25.83 -13.16 -20.07
C LYS A 32 26.38 -11.82 -20.50
N GLY A 33 27.03 -11.11 -19.56
CA GLY A 33 27.71 -9.84 -19.81
C GLY A 33 26.87 -8.58 -19.56
N LEU A 34 25.62 -8.74 -19.12
CA LEU A 34 24.75 -7.64 -18.68
C LEU A 34 24.72 -7.60 -17.15
N ALA A 35 25.08 -6.45 -16.56
CA ALA A 35 25.02 -6.24 -15.11
C ALA A 35 23.62 -5.79 -14.61
N ASP A 36 22.81 -5.23 -15.50
CA ASP A 36 21.47 -4.71 -15.20
C ASP A 36 20.39 -5.75 -15.48
N ALA A 37 19.47 -5.95 -14.52
CA ALA A 37 18.40 -6.93 -14.63
C ALA A 37 17.35 -6.55 -15.69
N ALA A 38 17.01 -5.26 -15.85
CA ALA A 38 16.06 -4.81 -16.86
C ALA A 38 16.61 -4.99 -18.28
N MET A 39 17.93 -4.82 -18.48
CA MET A 39 18.57 -5.18 -19.75
C MET A 39 18.53 -6.69 -20.02
N GLN A 40 18.80 -7.53 -19.01
CA GLN A 40 18.71 -9.00 -19.16
C GLN A 40 17.29 -9.46 -19.52
N ASP A 41 16.28 -8.94 -18.85
CA ASP A 41 14.89 -9.32 -19.09
C ASP A 41 14.35 -8.78 -20.41
N ASN A 42 14.75 -7.56 -20.83
CA ASN A 42 14.39 -7.03 -22.16
C ASN A 42 15.00 -7.87 -23.29
N VAL A 43 16.28 -8.23 -23.20
CA VAL A 43 16.92 -9.16 -24.15
C VAL A 43 16.23 -10.52 -24.15
N ARG A 44 15.94 -11.10 -22.98
CA ARG A 44 15.25 -12.40 -22.88
C ARG A 44 13.87 -12.38 -23.55
N SER A 45 13.14 -11.26 -23.41
CA SER A 45 11.78 -11.09 -23.92
C SER A 45 11.74 -10.77 -25.44
N ALA A 46 12.80 -10.20 -25.99
CA ALA A 46 12.92 -9.92 -27.43
C ALA A 46 13.38 -11.14 -28.27
N LEU A 47 13.93 -12.16 -27.63
CA LEU A 47 14.47 -13.34 -28.30
C LEU A 47 13.36 -14.32 -28.72
N SER A 48 13.12 -14.46 -30.04
CA SER A 48 12.23 -15.50 -30.60
C SER A 48 12.68 -16.93 -30.23
N LEU A 49 13.94 -17.08 -29.78
CA LEU A 49 14.49 -18.33 -29.27
C LEU A 49 13.94 -18.70 -27.88
N SER A 50 13.58 -17.72 -27.05
CA SER A 50 12.97 -17.92 -25.73
C SER A 50 11.57 -18.53 -25.85
N ASP A 51 10.78 -18.08 -26.82
CA ASP A 51 9.43 -18.58 -27.08
C ASP A 51 9.40 -20.05 -27.51
N GLU A 52 10.49 -20.56 -28.07
CA GLU A 52 10.61 -21.93 -28.60
C GLU A 52 11.37 -22.86 -27.64
N LEU A 53 11.59 -22.43 -26.38
CA LEU A 53 12.12 -23.28 -25.30
C LEU A 53 11.29 -24.56 -25.15
N ASP A 54 12.00 -25.66 -24.91
CA ASP A 54 11.45 -27.01 -24.70
C ASP A 54 10.61 -27.61 -25.85
N LYS A 55 10.49 -26.94 -27.01
CA LYS A 55 9.82 -27.46 -28.20
C LYS A 55 10.78 -28.17 -29.16
N ASP A 56 10.26 -29.13 -29.92
CA ASP A 56 10.97 -29.80 -31.01
C ASP A 56 11.02 -28.90 -32.26
N ILE A 57 12.16 -28.25 -32.49
CA ILE A 57 12.35 -27.36 -33.64
C ILE A 57 13.28 -27.98 -34.69
N SER A 58 12.92 -27.84 -35.97
CA SER A 58 13.76 -28.34 -37.06
C SER A 58 15.11 -27.62 -37.09
N ALA A 59 16.19 -28.33 -37.45
CA ALA A 59 17.52 -27.74 -37.59
C ALA A 59 17.57 -26.50 -38.51
N ARG A 60 16.64 -26.39 -39.47
CA ARG A 60 16.51 -25.21 -40.35
C ARG A 60 15.91 -24.00 -39.62
N ARG A 61 14.88 -24.22 -38.78
CA ARG A 61 14.26 -23.20 -37.90
C ARG A 61 15.22 -22.78 -36.79
N LEU A 62 15.91 -23.71 -36.15
CA LEU A 62 16.95 -23.41 -35.15
C LEU A 62 18.07 -22.51 -35.74
N ASN A 63 18.60 -22.85 -36.92
CA ASN A 63 19.61 -22.03 -37.60
C ASN A 63 19.07 -20.71 -38.18
N TYR A 64 17.75 -20.52 -38.20
CA TYR A 64 17.12 -19.23 -38.50
C TYR A 64 17.03 -18.40 -37.22
N LEU A 65 16.44 -18.94 -36.15
CA LEU A 65 16.34 -18.30 -34.83
C LEU A 65 17.71 -17.87 -34.29
N LEU A 66 18.74 -18.69 -34.43
CA LEU A 66 20.10 -18.36 -33.96
C LEU A 66 20.84 -17.35 -34.85
N ARG A 67 20.33 -17.03 -36.03
CA ARG A 67 20.80 -15.87 -36.82
C ARG A 67 19.99 -14.61 -36.51
N GLN A 68 18.70 -14.78 -36.18
CA GLN A 68 17.83 -13.68 -35.75
C GLN A 68 18.20 -13.18 -34.34
N ALA A 69 18.59 -14.08 -33.43
CA ALA A 69 18.92 -13.79 -32.04
C ALA A 69 20.02 -12.73 -31.86
N GLU A 70 20.97 -12.60 -32.79
CA GLU A 70 22.00 -11.55 -32.75
C GLU A 70 21.40 -10.17 -33.06
N ALA A 71 20.46 -10.10 -34.01
CA ALA A 71 19.73 -8.87 -34.33
C ALA A 71 18.75 -8.50 -33.21
N GLU A 72 17.98 -9.48 -32.70
CA GLU A 72 17.05 -9.30 -31.57
C GLU A 72 17.77 -8.82 -30.30
N THR A 73 18.90 -9.43 -29.96
CA THR A 73 19.71 -9.02 -28.80
C THR A 73 20.24 -7.60 -28.98
N ARG A 74 20.66 -7.23 -30.21
CA ARG A 74 21.15 -5.88 -30.52
C ARG A 74 20.02 -4.85 -30.41
N GLU A 75 18.88 -5.12 -31.03
CA GLU A 75 17.69 -4.26 -31.01
C GLU A 75 17.16 -4.07 -29.57
N ALA A 76 17.17 -5.13 -28.75
CA ALA A 76 16.78 -5.07 -27.34
C ALA A 76 17.74 -4.26 -26.44
N LEU A 77 18.93 -3.89 -26.94
CA LEU A 77 19.91 -3.08 -26.22
C LEU A 77 19.93 -1.61 -26.69
N GLU A 78 19.36 -1.30 -27.86
CA GLU A 78 19.23 0.08 -28.37
C GLU A 78 18.42 1.01 -27.42
N PRO A 79 17.32 0.58 -26.76
CA PRO A 79 16.59 1.40 -25.78
C PRO A 79 17.42 1.88 -24.58
N PHE A 80 18.49 1.15 -24.25
CA PHE A 80 19.42 1.46 -23.15
C PHE A 80 20.67 2.21 -23.63
N GLY A 81 20.72 2.61 -24.91
CA GLY A 81 21.82 3.38 -25.49
C GLY A 81 22.92 2.55 -26.13
N TYR A 82 22.81 1.22 -26.20
CA TYR A 82 23.87 0.35 -26.70
C TYR A 82 23.60 -0.09 -28.15
N TYR A 83 24.08 0.72 -29.10
CA TYR A 83 23.82 0.56 -30.55
C TYR A 83 24.88 -0.23 -31.32
N SER A 84 25.97 -0.62 -30.67
CA SER A 84 27.05 -1.42 -31.27
C SER A 84 27.64 -2.46 -30.30
N PRO A 85 26.81 -3.29 -29.63
CA PRO A 85 27.29 -4.38 -28.80
C PRO A 85 27.92 -5.49 -29.66
N THR A 86 28.95 -6.13 -29.12
CA THR A 86 29.51 -7.37 -29.65
C THR A 86 28.76 -8.54 -29.03
N ILE A 87 28.13 -9.37 -29.86
CA ILE A 87 27.27 -10.47 -29.41
C ILE A 87 27.84 -11.79 -29.95
N VAL A 88 28.13 -12.73 -29.05
CA VAL A 88 28.70 -14.04 -29.39
C VAL A 88 27.74 -15.14 -28.93
N ILE A 89 27.16 -15.86 -29.89
CA ILE A 89 26.21 -16.95 -29.62
C ILE A 89 26.95 -18.29 -29.63
N ARG A 90 27.09 -18.90 -28.45
CA ARG A 90 27.69 -20.23 -28.26
C ARG A 90 26.60 -21.29 -28.11
N ARG A 91 26.88 -22.50 -28.59
CA ARG A 91 25.99 -23.67 -28.48
C ARG A 91 26.75 -24.79 -27.77
N SER A 92 26.11 -25.43 -26.81
CA SER A 92 26.60 -26.67 -26.19
C SER A 92 25.67 -27.82 -26.56
N ASP A 93 26.11 -28.69 -27.45
CA ASP A 93 25.52 -30.03 -27.65
C ASP A 93 25.92 -30.86 -26.41
N ARG A 94 24.96 -31.35 -25.61
CA ARG A 94 25.28 -32.22 -24.45
C ARG A 94 25.80 -33.61 -24.83
N ASP A 95 25.81 -33.96 -26.12
CA ASP A 95 25.97 -35.32 -26.65
C ASP A 95 27.44 -35.73 -26.97
N ARG A 96 28.44 -35.19 -26.24
CA ARG A 96 29.86 -35.58 -26.38
C ARG A 96 30.53 -35.97 -25.05
N PRO A 97 30.84 -37.26 -24.83
CA PRO A 97 31.74 -37.67 -23.76
C PRO A 97 33.21 -37.41 -24.15
N VAL A 98 34.01 -36.92 -23.19
CA VAL A 98 35.45 -36.73 -23.35
C VAL A 98 36.16 -38.08 -23.22
N GLY A 99 36.88 -38.50 -24.27
CA GLY A 99 37.63 -39.76 -24.32
C GLY A 99 39.14 -39.55 -24.36
N ALA A 100 39.88 -40.30 -23.56
CA ALA A 100 41.33 -40.20 -23.40
C ALA A 100 42.13 -40.80 -24.58
N GLY A 101 43.38 -40.34 -24.76
CA GLY A 101 44.34 -40.91 -25.71
C GLY A 101 45.80 -40.63 -25.29
N ASN A 102 46.48 -41.66 -24.80
CA ASN A 102 47.91 -41.65 -24.44
C ASN A 102 48.79 -41.90 -25.67
N ALA A 103 49.98 -41.27 -25.75
CA ALA A 103 51.27 -41.97 -25.98
C ALA A 103 52.49 -41.01 -26.08
N ASN A 104 53.15 -40.81 -24.95
CA ASN A 104 54.61 -40.81 -24.72
C ASN A 104 55.58 -40.87 -25.93
N ARG A 105 56.65 -40.04 -25.92
CA ARG A 105 58.06 -40.49 -25.91
C ARG A 105 59.11 -39.38 -25.67
N ASP A 106 59.97 -39.65 -24.69
CA ASP A 106 61.44 -39.47 -24.64
C ASP A 106 62.10 -38.16 -25.09
N ALA A 107 62.75 -37.44 -24.15
CA ALA A 107 64.23 -37.40 -24.05
C ALA A 107 64.73 -36.52 -22.87
N ALA A 108 65.81 -36.98 -22.25
CA ALA A 108 66.39 -36.48 -21.01
C ALA A 108 67.33 -35.24 -21.14
N ASN A 109 67.45 -34.51 -20.01
CA ASN A 109 68.70 -34.29 -19.25
C ASN A 109 69.20 -32.84 -19.00
N ALA A 110 69.70 -32.66 -17.77
CA ALA A 110 70.76 -31.75 -17.29
C ALA A 110 70.54 -30.23 -17.07
N ASP A 111 70.93 -29.85 -15.83
CA ASP A 111 71.63 -28.65 -15.34
C ASP A 111 70.99 -27.24 -15.22
N ALA A 112 70.69 -26.92 -13.95
CA ALA A 112 71.37 -25.94 -13.09
C ALA A 112 71.28 -24.41 -13.32
N SER A 113 71.07 -23.73 -12.17
CA SER A 113 71.50 -22.35 -11.84
C SER A 113 70.76 -21.16 -12.50
N ASP A 114 70.51 -20.02 -11.84
CA ASP A 114 70.35 -19.67 -10.41
C ASP A 114 69.78 -18.22 -10.31
N ILE A 115 69.56 -17.70 -9.09
CA ILE A 115 69.36 -16.28 -8.70
C ILE A 115 67.97 -15.61 -8.95
N ALA A 116 67.19 -15.56 -7.85
CA ALA A 116 66.59 -14.38 -7.15
C ALA A 116 66.02 -13.17 -7.95
N THR A 117 64.99 -12.42 -7.48
CA THR A 117 64.65 -12.04 -6.09
C THR A 117 63.15 -11.84 -5.83
N SER A 118 62.69 -12.17 -4.62
CA SER A 118 61.48 -11.62 -3.98
C SER A 118 61.85 -10.43 -3.06
N PRO A 119 60.93 -9.57 -2.59
CA PRO A 119 60.05 -9.87 -1.44
C PRO A 119 58.57 -9.46 -1.67
N ALA A 120 57.51 -10.02 -1.07
CA ALA A 120 57.26 -10.60 0.27
C ALA A 120 56.94 -9.57 1.39
N VAL A 121 55.65 -9.48 1.78
CA VAL A 121 55.17 -9.09 3.14
C VAL A 121 53.90 -9.89 3.47
N SER A 122 53.80 -10.36 4.72
CA SER A 122 52.66 -11.09 5.35
C SER A 122 52.13 -10.31 6.57
N ALA A 123 51.05 -10.66 7.27
CA ALA A 123 50.21 -11.87 7.31
C ALA A 123 48.71 -11.46 7.47
N ASP A 124 47.74 -12.17 8.06
CA ASP A 124 47.70 -13.43 8.83
C ASP A 124 46.29 -14.05 8.83
N ALA A 125 46.17 -15.33 9.18
CA ALA A 125 44.91 -16.02 9.54
C ALA A 125 45.06 -16.59 10.98
N PRO A 126 44.01 -17.08 11.67
CA PRO A 126 43.40 -18.41 11.41
C PRO A 126 41.86 -18.43 11.64
N ALA A 127 41.11 -19.55 11.65
CA ALA A 127 41.06 -20.83 10.93
C ALA A 127 40.16 -21.80 11.75
N SER A 128 39.69 -22.89 11.13
CA SER A 128 39.12 -24.11 11.75
C SER A 128 37.66 -24.05 12.27
N THR A 129 36.82 -25.11 12.25
CA THR A 129 36.86 -26.44 11.55
C THR A 129 35.50 -27.18 11.70
N ALA A 130 35.11 -27.96 10.67
CA ALA A 130 34.34 -29.23 10.72
C ALA A 130 32.91 -29.25 11.38
N THR A 131 32.00 -30.21 11.17
CA THR A 131 32.13 -31.60 10.65
C THR A 131 30.84 -32.08 9.95
N ASP A 132 30.95 -33.05 9.04
CA ASP A 132 29.87 -33.87 8.47
C ASP A 132 29.06 -34.67 9.51
N THR A 133 27.80 -35.02 9.18
CA THR A 133 27.35 -36.43 9.11
C THR A 133 25.95 -36.56 8.50
N ALA A 134 25.73 -37.64 7.75
CA ALA A 134 24.43 -38.06 7.23
C ALA A 134 24.07 -39.45 7.80
N THR A 135 22.78 -39.77 7.94
CA THR A 135 22.17 -41.02 7.42
C THR A 135 20.66 -41.16 7.66
N ASP A 136 20.04 -41.83 6.68
CA ASP A 136 18.93 -42.79 6.73
C ASP A 136 17.46 -42.44 7.07
N THR A 137 16.62 -43.18 6.33
CA THR A 137 15.17 -43.41 6.50
C THR A 137 14.99 -44.84 7.04
N PRO A 138 13.81 -45.25 7.55
CA PRO A 138 12.90 -45.97 6.65
C PRO A 138 11.39 -45.77 6.90
N SER A 139 10.64 -46.16 5.86
CA SER A 139 9.18 -46.33 5.78
C SER A 139 8.58 -47.36 6.77
N THR A 140 7.24 -47.29 7.02
CA THR A 140 6.24 -48.29 6.53
C THR A 140 4.78 -48.01 6.99
N THR A 141 3.80 -48.26 6.08
CA THR A 141 2.42 -48.83 6.29
C THR A 141 1.39 -48.16 7.26
N SER A 142 0.05 -48.20 7.06
CA SER A 142 -0.83 -48.76 5.99
C SER A 142 -2.34 -48.51 6.24
N VAL A 143 -3.18 -48.76 5.20
CA VAL A 143 -4.54 -49.41 5.26
C VAL A 143 -5.73 -48.52 5.70
N VAL A 144 -6.66 -48.15 4.78
CA VAL A 144 -7.96 -48.82 4.39
C VAL A 144 -9.14 -48.03 5.03
N ASP A 145 -10.33 -47.76 4.48
CA ASP A 145 -11.23 -48.29 3.41
C ASP A 145 -12.23 -47.15 3.03
N ASP A 146 -13.16 -47.16 2.05
CA ASP A 146 -13.47 -48.00 0.87
C ASP A 146 -14.48 -47.22 -0.05
N ASN A 147 -14.68 -47.69 -1.29
CA ASN A 147 -15.91 -47.54 -2.13
C ASN A 147 -16.46 -46.16 -2.58
N ASP A 148 -17.09 -46.02 -3.77
CA ASP A 148 -16.98 -46.74 -5.07
C ASP A 148 -17.73 -45.93 -6.17
N ASP A 149 -17.86 -46.51 -7.38
CA ASP A 149 -18.74 -46.13 -8.52
C ASP A 149 -18.32 -44.91 -9.38
N ASP A 150 -18.31 -44.96 -10.73
CA ASP A 150 -18.49 -46.10 -11.66
C ASP A 150 -18.01 -45.74 -13.10
N ARG A 151 -17.77 -46.77 -13.93
CA ARG A 151 -17.74 -46.83 -15.42
C ARG A 151 -16.44 -46.60 -16.19
N ASP A 152 -15.72 -47.71 -16.32
CA ASP A 152 -14.84 -48.11 -17.44
C ASP A 152 -15.62 -48.65 -18.66
N ALA A 153 -14.98 -48.72 -19.84
CA ALA A 153 -15.17 -49.78 -20.86
C ALA A 153 -14.22 -49.60 -22.09
N THR A 154 -12.94 -49.86 -21.86
CA THR A 154 -12.09 -50.83 -22.60
C THR A 154 -12.41 -51.31 -24.04
N THR A 155 -11.34 -51.43 -24.85
CA THR A 155 -11.07 -52.64 -25.67
C THR A 155 -9.59 -52.77 -26.04
N THR A 156 -8.91 -53.78 -25.49
CA THR A 156 -7.57 -54.24 -25.91
C THR A 156 -7.74 -55.46 -26.84
N PRO A 157 -6.79 -55.77 -27.75
CA PRO A 157 -5.79 -56.77 -27.33
C PRO A 157 -4.40 -56.70 -28.01
N ARG A 158 -3.46 -57.37 -27.33
CA ARG A 158 -2.24 -58.03 -27.86
C ARG A 158 -1.09 -57.17 -28.43
N ASN A 159 -0.11 -57.01 -27.55
CA ASN A 159 1.32 -56.92 -27.85
C ASN A 159 1.81 -58.07 -28.76
N PRO A 160 2.63 -57.80 -29.78
CA PRO A 160 3.75 -58.66 -30.12
C PRO A 160 5.07 -57.93 -29.85
N ALA A 161 5.91 -58.53 -29.00
CA ALA A 161 7.25 -58.02 -28.73
C ALA A 161 8.06 -57.93 -30.03
N ARG A 162 8.51 -56.72 -30.40
CA ARG A 162 9.56 -56.55 -31.38
C ARG A 162 10.59 -55.56 -30.86
N ASN A 163 11.72 -56.11 -30.44
CA ASN A 163 12.92 -55.34 -30.13
C ASN A 163 13.26 -54.43 -31.31
N GLY A 164 13.17 -53.12 -31.09
CA GLY A 164 13.50 -52.08 -32.06
C GLY A 164 14.09 -50.90 -31.32
N ASN A 165 15.40 -50.91 -31.13
CA ASN A 165 16.16 -49.80 -30.56
C ASN A 165 16.13 -48.59 -31.51
N GLY A 166 15.01 -47.86 -31.51
CA GLY A 166 14.85 -46.58 -32.17
C GLY A 166 15.29 -45.44 -31.24
N ARG A 167 16.61 -45.25 -31.06
CA ARG A 167 17.14 -44.04 -30.44
C ARG A 167 16.83 -42.82 -31.33
N ASN A 168 15.70 -42.17 -31.11
CA ASN A 168 15.52 -40.78 -31.52
C ASN A 168 16.36 -39.90 -30.59
N ASN A 169 17.66 -39.79 -30.88
CA ASN A 169 18.52 -38.73 -30.31
C ASN A 169 18.04 -37.38 -30.87
N GLY A 170 17.00 -36.81 -30.26
CA GLY A 170 16.72 -35.38 -30.37
C GLY A 170 17.87 -34.64 -29.69
N ARG A 171 18.63 -33.84 -30.46
CA ARG A 171 19.75 -33.06 -29.90
C ARG A 171 19.19 -32.05 -28.91
N THR A 172 19.59 -32.16 -27.64
CA THR A 172 19.32 -31.12 -26.63
C THR A 172 20.48 -30.11 -26.65
N LEU A 173 20.12 -28.83 -26.78
CA LEU A 173 21.07 -27.73 -26.92
C LEU A 173 20.83 -26.67 -25.85
N ASP A 174 21.89 -26.33 -25.15
CA ASP A 174 21.96 -25.12 -24.33
C ASP A 174 22.63 -24.01 -25.17
N VAL A 175 21.99 -22.84 -25.24
CA VAL A 175 22.46 -21.67 -26.00
C VAL A 175 22.90 -20.60 -25.03
N VAL A 176 24.13 -20.11 -25.18
CA VAL A 176 24.68 -19.02 -24.37
C VAL A 176 24.91 -17.82 -25.27
N ILE A 177 24.33 -16.68 -24.90
CA ILE A 177 24.49 -15.40 -25.59
C ILE A 177 25.41 -14.54 -24.71
N GLU A 178 26.66 -14.43 -25.12
CA GLU A 178 27.66 -13.59 -24.46
C GLU A 178 27.64 -12.21 -25.11
N ILE A 179 27.41 -11.16 -24.31
CA ILE A 179 27.25 -9.78 -24.76
C ILE A 179 28.37 -8.94 -24.16
N ASP A 180 29.12 -8.25 -25.01
CA ASP A 180 29.90 -7.06 -24.62
C ASP A 180 29.13 -5.83 -25.10
N LEU A 181 28.74 -4.99 -24.14
CA LEU A 181 27.96 -3.78 -24.37
C LEU A 181 28.73 -2.72 -25.19
N GLY A 182 30.07 -2.72 -25.14
CA GLY A 182 30.88 -1.68 -25.75
C GLY A 182 30.63 -0.29 -25.15
N GLN A 183 30.82 0.76 -25.96
CA GLN A 183 30.54 2.14 -25.53
C GLN A 183 29.05 2.48 -25.71
N PRO A 184 28.38 3.04 -24.69
CA PRO A 184 27.01 3.54 -24.83
C PRO A 184 26.99 4.84 -25.62
N VAL A 185 25.93 5.04 -26.40
CA VAL A 185 25.59 6.31 -27.03
C VAL A 185 25.25 7.33 -25.93
N ARG A 186 25.86 8.52 -26.00
CA ARG A 186 25.64 9.62 -25.05
C ARG A 186 25.01 10.84 -25.72
N VAL A 187 24.21 11.60 -24.98
CA VAL A 187 23.59 12.83 -25.46
C VAL A 187 24.67 13.90 -25.69
N ARG A 188 24.98 14.20 -26.94
CA ARG A 188 25.94 15.22 -27.38
C ARG A 188 25.33 16.61 -27.41
N ARG A 189 24.10 16.74 -27.94
CA ARG A 189 23.30 17.98 -27.94
C ARG A 189 21.89 17.69 -27.46
N GLN A 190 21.34 18.64 -26.72
CA GLN A 190 19.99 18.59 -26.17
C GLN A 190 19.34 19.96 -26.39
N GLN A 191 18.27 20.00 -27.18
CA GLN A 191 17.39 21.15 -27.34
C GLN A 191 16.00 20.71 -26.89
N VAL A 192 15.66 21.01 -25.64
CA VAL A 192 14.35 20.72 -25.05
C VAL A 192 13.76 22.02 -24.55
N GLY A 193 12.52 22.32 -24.93
CA GLY A 193 11.89 23.58 -24.56
C GLY A 193 10.46 23.72 -25.03
N VAL A 194 9.78 24.75 -24.52
CA VAL A 194 8.45 25.14 -24.96
C VAL A 194 8.50 26.58 -25.45
N GLU A 195 7.83 26.85 -26.55
CA GLU A 195 7.69 28.15 -27.22
C GLU A 195 6.23 28.61 -27.07
N GLY A 196 6.01 29.92 -26.84
CA GLY A 196 4.67 30.48 -26.59
C GLY A 196 4.37 30.76 -25.11
N ALA A 197 3.09 30.89 -24.77
CA ALA A 197 2.64 31.38 -23.46
C ALA A 197 3.09 30.53 -22.27
N ALA A 198 3.36 29.23 -22.46
CA ALA A 198 3.84 28.35 -21.40
C ALA A 198 5.28 28.64 -20.92
N GLN A 199 6.03 29.52 -21.58
CA GLN A 199 7.35 29.97 -21.11
C GLN A 199 7.29 30.72 -19.77
N GLY A 200 6.16 31.37 -19.46
CA GLY A 200 5.92 32.01 -18.17
C GLY A 200 5.42 31.05 -17.07
N ASP A 201 5.14 29.78 -17.41
CA ASP A 201 4.55 28.83 -16.48
C ASP A 201 5.64 28.07 -15.69
N LYS A 202 5.63 28.26 -14.37
CA LYS A 202 6.64 27.68 -13.48
C LYS A 202 6.64 26.15 -13.51
N THR A 203 5.48 25.49 -13.52
CA THR A 203 5.42 24.02 -13.48
C THR A 203 5.89 23.43 -14.81
N VAL A 204 5.54 24.06 -15.94
CA VAL A 204 6.01 23.62 -17.27
C VAL A 204 7.53 23.81 -17.39
N THR A 205 8.06 24.96 -16.95
CA THR A 205 9.51 25.23 -17.00
C THR A 205 10.31 24.33 -16.06
N GLU A 206 9.78 23.99 -14.88
CA GLU A 206 10.36 22.97 -13.99
C GLU A 206 10.33 21.57 -14.63
N ALA A 207 9.24 21.17 -15.29
CA ALA A 207 9.16 19.91 -16.02
C ALA A 207 10.18 19.81 -17.17
N VAL A 208 10.41 20.92 -17.89
CA VAL A 208 11.45 21.02 -18.94
C VAL A 208 12.87 20.92 -18.33
N ALA A 209 13.13 21.61 -17.22
CA ALA A 209 14.44 21.57 -16.53
C ALA A 209 14.75 20.21 -15.88
N ALA A 210 13.71 19.45 -15.53
CA ALA A 210 13.79 18.09 -15.01
C ALA A 210 14.00 17.01 -16.10
N PHE A 211 14.03 17.38 -17.38
CA PHE A 211 14.14 16.42 -18.49
C PHE A 211 15.42 15.56 -18.41
N LEU A 212 15.24 14.26 -18.63
CA LEU A 212 16.28 13.25 -18.77
C LEU A 212 16.10 12.48 -20.10
N PRO A 213 17.18 11.98 -20.74
CA PRO A 213 18.59 12.14 -20.36
C PRO A 213 19.14 13.55 -20.64
N ARG A 214 20.09 13.98 -19.81
CA ARG A 214 20.81 15.25 -19.96
C ARG A 214 22.03 15.13 -20.89
N GLN A 215 22.51 16.25 -21.41
CA GLN A 215 23.78 16.32 -22.13
C GLN A 215 24.92 15.65 -21.33
N GLY A 216 25.63 14.71 -21.97
CA GLY A 216 26.69 13.87 -21.40
C GLY A 216 26.22 12.54 -20.81
N GLU A 217 24.93 12.39 -20.48
CA GLU A 217 24.35 11.13 -20.01
C GLU A 217 24.17 10.12 -21.15
N VAL A 218 23.97 8.85 -20.79
CA VAL A 218 23.63 7.78 -21.74
C VAL A 218 22.23 8.02 -22.30
N LEU A 219 22.04 7.79 -23.60
CA LEU A 219 20.72 7.83 -24.22
C LEU A 219 19.88 6.65 -23.72
N ASP A 220 18.96 6.93 -22.81
CA ASP A 220 17.96 5.99 -22.29
C ASP A 220 16.58 6.39 -22.83
N HIS A 221 15.96 5.49 -23.61
CA HIS A 221 14.68 5.73 -24.28
C HIS A 221 13.51 5.74 -23.31
N GLN A 222 13.59 4.97 -22.23
CA GLN A 222 12.55 4.93 -21.20
C GLN A 222 12.52 6.26 -20.45
N ARG A 223 13.70 6.81 -20.08
CA ARG A 223 13.83 8.14 -19.48
C ARG A 223 13.41 9.27 -20.43
N TYR A 224 13.79 9.18 -21.70
CA TYR A 224 13.39 10.13 -22.73
C TYR A 224 11.85 10.18 -22.88
N GLU A 225 11.20 9.04 -23.09
CA GLU A 225 9.74 8.98 -23.24
C GLU A 225 9.01 9.34 -21.95
N ALA A 226 9.53 8.99 -20.77
CA ALA A 226 8.98 9.43 -19.49
C ALA A 226 9.02 10.95 -19.36
N SER A 227 10.18 11.57 -19.60
CA SER A 227 10.35 13.04 -19.50
C SER A 227 9.49 13.80 -20.51
N LYS A 228 9.43 13.31 -21.75
CA LYS A 228 8.54 13.82 -22.81
C LYS A 228 7.07 13.78 -22.39
N ARG A 229 6.60 12.67 -21.78
CA ARG A 229 5.24 12.55 -21.24
C ARG A 229 5.01 13.50 -20.07
N THR A 230 5.98 13.67 -19.17
CA THR A 230 5.87 14.62 -18.04
C THR A 230 5.68 16.06 -18.53
N ILE A 231 6.43 16.51 -19.53
CA ILE A 231 6.25 17.84 -20.12
C ILE A 231 4.88 17.97 -20.80
N ALA A 232 4.50 17.01 -21.65
CA ALA A 232 3.19 17.01 -22.33
C ALA A 232 2.01 17.01 -21.34
N ALA A 233 2.08 16.20 -20.28
CA ALA A 233 1.07 16.19 -19.22
C ALA A 233 1.08 17.48 -18.37
N SER A 234 2.21 18.16 -18.22
CA SER A 234 2.25 19.48 -17.58
C SER A 234 1.57 20.55 -18.42
N LEU A 235 1.73 20.50 -19.75
CA LEU A 235 1.04 21.40 -20.68
C LEU A 235 -0.48 21.19 -20.63
N LEU A 236 -0.95 19.94 -20.70
CA LEU A 236 -2.37 19.62 -20.63
C LEU A 236 -3.01 20.01 -19.29
N ARG A 237 -2.38 19.66 -18.15
CA ARG A 237 -2.88 20.02 -16.80
C ARG A 237 -3.07 21.52 -16.61
N HIS A 238 -2.20 22.32 -17.24
CA HIS A 238 -2.24 23.77 -17.17
C HIS A 238 -3.06 24.41 -18.31
N GLY A 239 -3.77 23.63 -19.13
CA GLY A 239 -4.71 24.13 -20.13
C GLY A 239 -4.10 24.61 -21.43
N TYR A 240 -2.90 24.15 -21.78
CA TYR A 240 -2.30 24.36 -23.11
C TYR A 240 -2.78 23.26 -24.07
N PHE A 241 -4.09 23.21 -24.35
CA PHE A 241 -4.70 22.13 -25.14
C PHE A 241 -4.29 22.13 -26.63
N ASP A 242 -3.89 23.29 -27.16
CA ASP A 242 -3.34 23.42 -28.52
C ASP A 242 -1.85 23.01 -28.61
N ALA A 243 -1.25 22.49 -27.53
CA ALA A 243 0.18 22.21 -27.49
C ALA A 243 0.60 21.15 -28.51
N ALA A 244 1.41 21.56 -29.49
CA ALA A 244 1.89 20.74 -30.59
C ALA A 244 3.43 20.67 -30.61
N PHE A 245 4.00 19.62 -31.21
CA PHE A 245 5.45 19.51 -31.40
C PHE A 245 5.93 20.48 -32.49
N ALA A 246 6.79 21.43 -32.10
CA ALA A 246 7.61 22.23 -33.01
C ALA A 246 8.78 21.40 -33.58
N ALA A 247 9.34 20.52 -32.75
CA ALA A 247 10.35 19.55 -33.13
C ALA A 247 10.20 18.27 -32.29
N HIS A 248 10.41 17.11 -32.92
CA HIS A 248 10.38 15.80 -32.26
C HIS A 248 11.33 14.86 -33.00
N ARG A 249 12.62 14.92 -32.65
CA ARG A 249 13.70 14.17 -33.31
C ARG A 249 14.75 13.73 -32.30
N VAL A 250 15.14 12.46 -32.40
CA VAL A 250 16.32 11.90 -31.73
C VAL A 250 17.20 11.29 -32.80
N GLU A 251 18.42 11.81 -32.96
CA GLU A 251 19.38 11.32 -33.94
C GLU A 251 20.47 10.53 -33.25
N VAL A 252 20.79 9.33 -33.73
CA VAL A 252 21.85 8.48 -33.18
C VAL A 252 22.97 8.29 -34.21
N THR A 253 24.11 8.92 -33.95
CA THR A 253 25.33 8.75 -34.75
C THR A 253 26.17 7.63 -34.13
N ARG A 254 25.95 6.39 -34.62
CA ARG A 254 26.59 5.17 -34.07
C ARG A 254 28.12 5.25 -34.04
N ALA A 255 28.75 5.83 -35.07
CA ALA A 255 30.21 5.95 -35.16
C ALA A 255 30.84 6.89 -34.12
N ASP A 256 30.09 7.92 -33.69
CA ASP A 256 30.54 8.91 -32.70
C ASP A 256 30.14 8.52 -31.26
N PHE A 257 29.39 7.43 -31.09
CA PHE A 257 28.65 7.09 -29.87
C PHE A 257 27.84 8.29 -29.34
N ALA A 258 27.22 9.06 -30.25
CA ALA A 258 26.58 10.34 -29.95
C ALA A 258 25.10 10.37 -30.34
N ALA A 259 24.29 10.99 -29.47
CA ALA A 259 22.89 11.30 -29.73
C ALA A 259 22.64 12.80 -29.72
N ASP A 260 21.83 13.31 -30.64
CA ASP A 260 21.35 14.69 -30.65
C ASP A 260 19.82 14.69 -30.51
N ILE A 261 19.30 15.41 -29.51
CA ILE A 261 17.86 15.50 -29.20
C ILE A 261 17.37 16.91 -29.55
N ASP A 262 16.34 17.02 -30.40
CA ASP A 262 15.54 18.24 -30.62
C ASP A 262 14.06 17.93 -30.35
N LEU A 263 13.57 18.40 -29.21
CA LEU A 263 12.25 18.13 -28.67
C LEU A 263 11.63 19.43 -28.16
N ARG A 264 10.87 20.10 -29.01
CA ARG A 264 10.28 21.40 -28.71
C ARG A 264 8.78 21.40 -28.97
N TRP A 265 8.04 22.15 -28.17
CA TRP A 265 6.60 22.36 -28.32
C TRP A 265 6.27 23.82 -28.61
N THR A 266 5.24 24.08 -29.41
CA THR A 266 4.49 25.34 -29.38
C THR A 266 3.29 25.17 -28.47
N SER A 267 3.19 25.92 -27.37
CA SER A 267 2.12 25.75 -26.38
C SER A 267 0.75 26.27 -26.82
N GLY A 268 0.73 27.19 -27.79
CA GLY A 268 -0.43 28.06 -27.99
C GLY A 268 -0.67 28.98 -26.79
N GLU A 269 -1.90 29.45 -26.66
CA GLU A 269 -2.38 30.22 -25.50
C GLU A 269 -2.89 29.28 -24.39
N ARG A 270 -2.91 29.79 -23.15
CA ARG A 270 -3.51 29.06 -22.02
C ARG A 270 -5.02 29.23 -22.07
N PHE A 271 -5.75 28.13 -22.07
CA PHE A 271 -7.21 28.16 -21.97
C PHE A 271 -7.67 28.61 -20.57
N LEU A 272 -8.92 29.04 -20.48
CA LEU A 272 -9.55 29.53 -19.26
C LEU A 272 -10.61 28.53 -18.76
N LEU A 273 -10.91 28.56 -17.48
CA LEU A 273 -12.01 27.79 -16.88
C LEU A 273 -13.35 28.48 -17.13
N GLY A 274 -14.29 27.76 -17.74
CA GLY A 274 -15.68 28.19 -17.90
C GLY A 274 -16.58 27.77 -16.74
N ALA A 275 -17.87 28.07 -16.90
CA ALA A 275 -18.92 27.61 -16.00
C ALA A 275 -18.98 26.06 -15.90
N ALA A 276 -19.25 25.58 -14.67
CA ALA A 276 -19.56 24.18 -14.40
C ALA A 276 -21.06 23.92 -14.51
N SER A 277 -21.44 22.97 -15.38
CA SER A 277 -22.84 22.57 -15.60
C SER A 277 -23.12 21.23 -14.91
N PHE A 278 -24.15 21.19 -14.05
CA PHE A 278 -24.47 20.01 -13.25
C PHE A 278 -25.67 19.26 -13.83
N LYS A 279 -25.50 17.95 -14.08
CA LYS A 279 -26.54 17.07 -14.60
C LYS A 279 -26.71 15.87 -13.67
N GLN A 280 -27.91 15.71 -13.11
CA GLN A 280 -28.21 14.64 -12.14
C GLN A 280 -29.21 13.63 -12.74
N GLU A 281 -28.73 12.43 -13.10
CA GLU A 281 -29.53 11.37 -13.73
C GLU A 281 -29.58 10.08 -12.90
N PRO A 282 -30.72 9.37 -12.82
CA PRO A 282 -31.96 9.59 -13.56
C PRO A 282 -32.89 10.66 -12.94
N LYS A 283 -32.47 11.32 -11.86
CA LYS A 283 -33.23 12.41 -11.22
C LYS A 283 -32.32 13.32 -10.39
N ALA A 284 -32.67 14.60 -10.32
CA ALA A 284 -32.08 15.52 -9.35
C ALA A 284 -32.46 15.12 -7.90
N VAL A 285 -31.46 15.04 -7.03
CA VAL A 285 -31.62 14.73 -5.59
C VAL A 285 -31.09 15.85 -4.69
N ILE A 286 -30.11 16.61 -5.17
CA ILE A 286 -29.57 17.85 -4.55
C ILE A 286 -29.92 19.05 -5.44
N ARG A 287 -29.97 20.26 -4.88
CA ARG A 287 -30.07 21.51 -5.65
C ARG A 287 -28.74 21.86 -6.32
N ASP A 288 -28.73 22.19 -7.61
CA ASP A 288 -27.49 22.53 -8.31
C ASP A 288 -26.83 23.80 -7.77
N SER A 289 -27.60 24.77 -7.25
CA SER A 289 -27.09 25.95 -6.53
C SER A 289 -26.39 25.65 -5.20
N LEU A 290 -26.43 24.39 -4.74
CA LEU A 290 -25.64 23.88 -3.64
C LEU A 290 -24.31 23.28 -4.14
N LEU A 291 -24.35 22.55 -5.26
CA LEU A 291 -23.19 21.93 -5.90
C LEU A 291 -22.27 22.99 -6.53
N ALA A 292 -22.84 24.06 -7.11
CA ALA A 292 -22.10 25.20 -7.65
C ALA A 292 -21.21 25.90 -6.61
N LYS A 293 -21.47 25.73 -5.30
CA LYS A 293 -20.61 26.28 -4.23
C LYS A 293 -19.33 25.48 -3.98
N LEU A 294 -19.19 24.30 -4.59
CA LEU A 294 -17.94 23.54 -4.60
C LEU A 294 -17.00 23.94 -5.73
N VAL A 295 -17.49 24.72 -6.70
CA VAL A 295 -16.67 25.29 -7.77
C VAL A 295 -15.74 26.33 -7.13
N ASN A 296 -14.44 26.06 -7.16
CA ASN A 296 -13.42 26.86 -6.45
C ASN A 296 -12.62 27.79 -7.39
N TRP A 297 -13.25 28.19 -8.50
CA TRP A 297 -12.72 29.12 -9.50
C TRP A 297 -13.84 30.07 -9.94
N ASP A 298 -13.46 31.31 -10.27
CA ASP A 298 -14.29 32.20 -11.05
C ASP A 298 -14.15 31.88 -12.56
N GLU A 299 -15.20 32.16 -13.33
CA GLU A 299 -15.19 31.99 -14.79
C GLU A 299 -14.23 32.98 -15.45
N GLY A 300 -13.40 32.48 -16.38
CA GLY A 300 -12.32 33.23 -17.01
C GLY A 300 -10.96 33.15 -16.28
N GLU A 301 -10.86 32.42 -15.16
CA GLU A 301 -9.55 32.12 -14.55
C GLU A 301 -8.69 31.20 -15.46
N PRO A 302 -7.34 31.32 -15.44
CA PRO A 302 -6.47 30.39 -16.16
C PRO A 302 -6.72 28.92 -15.78
N TYR A 303 -6.84 28.06 -16.78
CA TYR A 303 -7.20 26.66 -16.57
C TYR A 303 -6.14 25.91 -15.76
N ASP A 304 -6.60 25.14 -14.78
CA ASP A 304 -5.77 24.28 -13.93
C ASP A 304 -6.59 23.03 -13.53
N GLU A 305 -6.14 21.87 -14.00
CA GLU A 305 -6.75 20.57 -13.73
C GLU A 305 -6.83 20.25 -12.22
N ALA A 306 -5.94 20.82 -11.39
CA ALA A 306 -5.99 20.63 -9.94
C ALA A 306 -7.28 21.20 -9.32
N LYS A 307 -7.88 22.23 -9.93
CA LYS A 307 -9.19 22.78 -9.49
C LYS A 307 -10.34 21.86 -9.92
N VAL A 308 -10.27 21.33 -11.15
CA VAL A 308 -11.25 20.36 -11.66
C VAL A 308 -11.26 19.08 -10.82
N GLU A 309 -10.09 18.52 -10.50
CA GLU A 309 -10.00 17.33 -9.63
C GLU A 309 -10.34 17.66 -8.18
N ARG A 310 -10.11 18.90 -7.69
CA ARG A 310 -10.65 19.32 -6.37
C ARG A 310 -12.19 19.27 -6.38
N LEU A 311 -12.87 19.83 -7.38
CA LEU A 311 -14.32 19.74 -7.50
C LEU A 311 -14.78 18.27 -7.52
N ARG A 312 -14.11 17.42 -8.30
CA ARG A 312 -14.40 15.99 -8.38
C ARG A 312 -14.26 15.29 -7.03
N ARG A 313 -13.15 15.51 -6.31
CA ARG A 313 -12.90 14.99 -4.95
C ARG A 313 -13.98 15.47 -3.97
N SER A 314 -14.36 16.74 -4.00
CA SER A 314 -15.42 17.28 -3.12
C SER A 314 -16.80 16.70 -3.41
N LEU A 315 -17.17 16.51 -4.69
CA LEU A 315 -18.43 15.87 -5.09
C LEU A 315 -18.51 14.40 -4.66
N ILE A 316 -17.39 13.67 -4.72
CA ILE A 316 -17.27 12.30 -4.20
C ILE A 316 -17.39 12.31 -2.65
N ALA A 317 -16.68 13.21 -1.97
CA ALA A 317 -16.69 13.32 -0.50
C ALA A 317 -18.06 13.69 0.10
N LEU A 318 -18.94 14.34 -0.67
CA LEU A 318 -20.34 14.56 -0.27
C LEU A 318 -21.14 13.25 -0.13
N ASP A 319 -20.74 12.19 -0.82
CA ASP A 319 -21.35 10.86 -0.72
C ASP A 319 -22.87 10.86 -1.05
N TYR A 320 -23.33 11.81 -1.87
CA TYR A 320 -24.70 11.83 -2.42
C TYR A 320 -24.84 10.99 -3.71
N PHE A 321 -23.73 10.81 -4.42
CA PHE A 321 -23.66 10.25 -5.76
C PHE A 321 -22.83 8.97 -5.76
N GLY A 322 -23.26 7.95 -6.51
CA GLY A 322 -22.54 6.68 -6.69
C GLY A 322 -21.58 6.72 -7.89
N LEU A 323 -21.81 7.64 -8.83
CA LEU A 323 -20.91 7.97 -9.92
C LEU A 323 -20.79 9.50 -10.00
N VAL A 324 -19.55 9.97 -10.15
CA VAL A 324 -19.19 11.37 -10.33
C VAL A 324 -18.21 11.45 -11.49
N GLU A 325 -18.67 12.04 -12.58
CA GLU A 325 -17.88 12.33 -13.77
C GLU A 325 -17.78 13.86 -13.92
N VAL A 326 -16.56 14.37 -14.01
CA VAL A 326 -16.26 15.79 -14.22
C VAL A 326 -15.37 15.86 -15.44
N SER A 327 -15.93 16.37 -16.54
CA SER A 327 -15.35 16.29 -17.88
C SER A 327 -15.19 17.69 -18.46
N PRO A 328 -13.97 18.25 -18.49
CA PRO A 328 -13.66 19.44 -19.28
C PRO A 328 -13.92 19.18 -20.77
N LYS A 329 -14.44 20.18 -21.48
CA LYS A 329 -14.75 20.09 -22.91
C LYS A 329 -13.95 21.12 -23.72
N PRO A 330 -12.62 20.97 -23.86
CA PRO A 330 -11.81 21.91 -24.65
C PRO A 330 -12.24 22.00 -26.13
N GLU A 331 -12.89 20.95 -26.65
CA GLU A 331 -13.50 20.92 -27.99
C GLU A 331 -14.70 21.88 -28.13
N ASP A 332 -15.41 22.17 -27.04
CA ASP A 332 -16.58 23.06 -26.99
C ASP A 332 -16.23 24.49 -26.50
N ALA A 333 -14.93 24.79 -26.38
CA ALA A 333 -14.45 26.05 -25.80
C ALA A 333 -14.76 27.27 -26.68
N GLN A 334 -15.34 28.30 -26.07
CA GLN A 334 -15.61 29.60 -26.70
C GLN A 334 -14.62 30.63 -26.16
N ASP A 335 -13.94 31.39 -27.03
CA ASP A 335 -12.90 32.34 -26.66
C ASP A 335 -11.87 31.75 -25.67
N LYS A 336 -11.42 30.52 -25.96
CA LYS A 336 -10.52 29.70 -25.12
C LYS A 336 -11.05 29.36 -23.71
N THR A 337 -12.30 29.66 -23.40
CA THR A 337 -12.95 29.33 -22.13
C THR A 337 -13.62 27.95 -22.22
N VAL A 338 -13.16 27.01 -21.39
CA VAL A 338 -13.53 25.59 -21.44
C VAL A 338 -14.74 25.32 -20.53
N PRO A 339 -15.91 24.96 -21.07
CA PRO A 339 -17.04 24.53 -20.25
C PRO A 339 -16.72 23.20 -19.54
N ILE A 340 -17.19 23.06 -18.29
CA ILE A 340 -17.00 21.85 -17.48
C ILE A 340 -18.36 21.14 -17.34
N GLU A 341 -18.45 19.90 -17.82
CA GLU A 341 -19.64 19.06 -17.68
C GLU A 341 -19.51 18.19 -16.43
N VAL A 342 -20.51 18.23 -15.54
CA VAL A 342 -20.52 17.48 -14.28
C VAL A 342 -21.72 16.52 -14.27
N ASN A 343 -21.46 15.28 -14.65
CA ASN A 343 -22.45 14.19 -14.70
C ASN A 343 -22.47 13.41 -13.38
N LEU A 344 -23.65 13.32 -12.76
CA LEU A 344 -23.83 12.82 -11.40
C LEU A 344 -24.95 11.77 -11.35
N THR A 345 -24.63 10.57 -10.86
CA THR A 345 -25.64 9.52 -10.63
C THR A 345 -25.92 9.38 -9.13
N PRO A 346 -27.15 9.63 -8.63
CA PRO A 346 -27.50 9.49 -7.22
C PRO A 346 -27.20 8.10 -6.65
N ALA A 347 -26.56 8.05 -5.48
CA ALA A 347 -26.38 6.82 -4.73
C ALA A 347 -27.70 6.33 -4.09
N PRO A 348 -27.82 5.04 -3.74
CA PRO A 348 -28.93 4.54 -2.93
C PRO A 348 -29.11 5.36 -1.64
N ARG A 349 -30.29 5.97 -1.49
CA ARG A 349 -30.56 6.98 -0.44
C ARG A 349 -30.31 6.51 1.00
N SER A 350 -30.43 5.21 1.25
CA SER A 350 -30.15 4.60 2.55
C SER A 350 -28.91 3.74 2.49
N ILE A 351 -28.03 3.87 3.48
CA ILE A 351 -27.04 2.87 3.87
C ILE A 351 -27.59 2.17 5.11
N TYR A 352 -27.55 0.84 5.13
CA TYR A 352 -27.83 0.05 6.34
C TYR A 352 -26.53 -0.67 6.71
N THR A 353 -26.14 -0.54 7.98
CA THR A 353 -24.95 -1.20 8.53
C THR A 353 -25.37 -2.20 9.59
N MET A 354 -24.76 -3.38 9.57
CA MET A 354 -24.93 -4.43 10.56
C MET A 354 -23.56 -5.04 10.83
N GLY A 355 -23.25 -5.31 12.09
CA GLY A 355 -21.96 -5.87 12.49
C GLY A 355 -22.08 -6.75 13.72
N LEU A 356 -21.12 -7.66 13.86
CA LEU A 356 -20.87 -8.44 15.05
C LEU A 356 -19.50 -8.02 15.60
N SER A 357 -19.36 -7.99 16.92
CA SER A 357 -18.14 -7.59 17.60
C SER A 357 -17.90 -8.49 18.81
N TYR A 358 -16.63 -8.69 19.15
CA TYR A 358 -16.21 -9.33 20.38
C TYR A 358 -14.93 -8.66 20.84
N GLY A 359 -14.90 -8.26 22.11
CA GLY A 359 -13.71 -7.69 22.75
C GLY A 359 -13.64 -8.14 24.20
N THR A 360 -12.43 -8.37 24.70
CA THR A 360 -12.20 -8.80 26.09
C THR A 360 -12.71 -7.78 27.13
N LEU A 361 -12.91 -6.52 26.71
CA LEU A 361 -13.39 -5.41 27.53
C LEU A 361 -14.90 -5.14 27.35
N SER A 362 -15.41 -5.24 26.12
CA SER A 362 -16.81 -4.94 25.78
C SER A 362 -17.75 -6.13 25.97
N GLY A 363 -17.22 -7.35 25.97
CA GLY A 363 -17.99 -8.58 25.77
C GLY A 363 -18.31 -8.83 24.29
N ALA A 364 -19.25 -9.73 24.05
CA ALA A 364 -19.85 -9.91 22.74
C ALA A 364 -20.83 -8.77 22.46
N GLY A 365 -21.02 -8.42 21.18
CA GLY A 365 -21.94 -7.36 20.80
C GLY A 365 -22.35 -7.34 19.34
N ILE A 366 -23.43 -6.62 19.08
CA ILE A 366 -24.01 -6.38 17.77
C ILE A 366 -24.09 -4.87 17.51
N SER A 367 -23.82 -4.45 16.28
CA SER A 367 -24.00 -3.08 15.83
C SER A 367 -25.03 -3.01 14.70
N GLY A 368 -25.84 -1.95 14.71
CA GLY A 368 -26.86 -1.69 13.71
C GLY A 368 -26.99 -0.20 13.45
N GLY A 369 -27.04 0.18 12.17
CA GLY A 369 -27.14 1.59 11.77
C GLY A 369 -27.91 1.81 10.49
N VAL A 370 -28.44 3.02 10.37
CA VAL A 370 -29.05 3.56 9.15
C VAL A 370 -28.59 4.98 8.91
N GLU A 371 -27.97 5.22 7.76
CA GLU A 371 -27.70 6.57 7.25
C GLU A 371 -28.64 6.88 6.08
N ARG A 372 -29.32 8.03 6.15
CA ARG A 372 -29.95 8.67 5.00
C ARG A 372 -28.96 9.65 4.39
N ARG A 373 -28.36 9.26 3.26
CA ARG A 373 -27.41 10.08 2.48
C ARG A 373 -27.97 11.47 2.14
N TYR A 374 -29.29 11.59 2.00
CA TYR A 374 -29.99 12.86 1.93
C TYR A 374 -31.44 12.70 2.43
N ILE A 375 -31.92 13.63 3.25
CA ILE A 375 -33.33 13.71 3.67
C ILE A 375 -34.15 14.73 2.86
N ASN A 376 -33.49 15.71 2.24
CA ASN A 376 -34.11 16.79 1.46
C ASN A 376 -33.15 17.26 0.34
N SER A 377 -33.65 18.11 -0.58
CA SER A 377 -32.83 18.66 -1.69
C SER A 377 -31.77 19.70 -1.27
N ARG A 378 -31.67 20.02 0.02
CA ARG A 378 -30.57 20.82 0.60
C ARG A 378 -29.40 19.95 1.07
N GLY A 379 -29.43 18.64 0.83
CA GLY A 379 -28.34 17.73 1.18
C GLY A 379 -28.22 17.40 2.67
N HIS A 380 -29.21 17.72 3.50
CA HIS A 380 -29.15 17.37 4.92
C HIS A 380 -29.10 15.84 5.07
N LYS A 381 -28.24 15.31 5.94
CA LYS A 381 -28.11 13.88 6.25
C LYS A 381 -28.66 13.56 7.64
N VAL A 382 -29.10 12.32 7.82
CA VAL A 382 -29.43 11.77 9.16
C VAL A 382 -28.76 10.41 9.31
N LEU A 383 -28.11 10.20 10.45
CA LEU A 383 -27.57 8.91 10.86
C LEU A 383 -28.21 8.50 12.20
N ALA A 384 -28.60 7.24 12.32
CA ALA A 384 -28.97 6.61 13.57
C ALA A 384 -28.18 5.30 13.69
N GLN A 385 -27.44 5.13 14.79
CA GLN A 385 -26.63 3.94 15.06
C GLN A 385 -26.80 3.51 16.52
N VAL A 386 -26.81 2.19 16.73
CA VAL A 386 -26.82 1.53 18.03
C VAL A 386 -25.76 0.44 18.03
N ASP A 387 -24.92 0.45 19.04
CA ASP A 387 -23.91 -0.57 19.31
C ASP A 387 -24.24 -1.17 20.69
N TYR A 388 -24.59 -2.46 20.72
CA TYR A 388 -24.98 -3.17 21.93
C TYR A 388 -23.97 -4.28 22.21
N ALA A 389 -23.19 -4.16 23.28
CA ALA A 389 -22.33 -5.21 23.81
C ALA A 389 -22.60 -5.41 25.31
N ASP A 390 -22.22 -6.58 25.85
CA ASP A 390 -22.56 -7.00 27.22
C ASP A 390 -22.17 -5.96 28.29
N LYS A 391 -20.93 -5.44 28.20
CA LYS A 391 -20.38 -4.44 29.13
C LYS A 391 -20.54 -2.99 28.63
N ARG A 392 -20.91 -2.76 27.37
CA ARG A 392 -20.97 -1.42 26.78
C ARG A 392 -22.07 -1.26 25.74
N LYS A 393 -22.93 -0.26 25.94
CA LYS A 393 -24.01 0.09 25.01
C LYS A 393 -23.84 1.54 24.60
N PHE A 394 -24.01 1.82 23.31
CA PHE A 394 -23.92 3.15 22.74
C PHE A 394 -25.06 3.34 21.73
N ALA A 395 -25.61 4.55 21.69
CA ALA A 395 -26.56 4.96 20.67
C ALA A 395 -26.27 6.41 20.25
N THR A 396 -26.27 6.68 18.95
CA THR A 396 -26.11 8.02 18.41
C THR A 396 -27.17 8.33 17.35
N LEU A 397 -27.78 9.51 17.48
CA LEU A 397 -28.60 10.14 16.45
C LEU A 397 -27.88 11.40 16.00
N GLN A 398 -27.64 11.55 14.70
CA GLN A 398 -26.92 12.68 14.13
C GLN A 398 -27.71 13.32 12.99
N TYR A 399 -27.79 14.64 12.99
CA TYR A 399 -28.34 15.46 11.92
C TYR A 399 -27.20 16.32 11.36
N ARG A 400 -26.90 16.18 10.07
CA ARG A 400 -25.81 16.92 9.40
C ARG A 400 -26.37 17.84 8.31
N VAL A 401 -25.92 19.08 8.28
CA VAL A 401 -26.20 20.06 7.22
C VAL A 401 -24.87 20.40 6.55
N PRO A 402 -24.75 20.24 5.22
CA PRO A 402 -23.49 20.53 4.54
C PRO A 402 -23.20 22.04 4.56
N ALA A 403 -21.95 22.39 4.82
CA ALA A 403 -21.53 23.75 5.16
C ALA A 403 -20.59 24.34 4.09
N PHE A 404 -21.12 24.52 2.87
CA PHE A 404 -20.43 25.18 1.76
C PHE A 404 -20.23 26.68 2.05
N ALA A 405 -19.08 26.99 2.65
CA ALA A 405 -18.62 28.32 3.03
C ALA A 405 -17.09 28.35 2.92
N TRP A 406 -16.42 29.26 3.64
CA TRP A 406 -14.95 29.41 3.62
C TRP A 406 -14.13 28.13 3.88
N LEU A 407 -14.70 27.12 4.57
CA LEU A 407 -14.15 25.77 4.68
C LEU A 407 -15.23 24.73 4.37
N ASP A 408 -14.95 23.80 3.46
CA ASP A 408 -15.78 22.63 3.15
C ASP A 408 -15.98 21.77 4.41
N GLY A 409 -17.21 21.33 4.70
CA GLY A 409 -17.50 20.55 5.89
C GLY A 409 -18.96 20.53 6.30
N TRP A 410 -19.25 20.42 7.60
CA TRP A 410 -20.60 20.14 8.10
C TRP A 410 -20.95 20.95 9.35
N TYR A 411 -22.20 21.41 9.44
CA TYR A 411 -22.84 21.65 10.72
C TYR A 411 -23.49 20.36 11.20
N THR A 412 -23.23 19.94 12.43
CA THR A 412 -23.76 18.69 12.99
C THR A 412 -24.47 18.96 14.31
N VAL A 413 -25.61 18.32 14.52
CA VAL A 413 -26.23 18.16 15.84
C VAL A 413 -26.30 16.67 16.12
N SER A 414 -25.69 16.21 17.21
CA SER A 414 -25.72 14.80 17.63
C SER A 414 -26.24 14.65 19.05
N LEU A 415 -27.15 13.70 19.25
CA LEU A 415 -27.53 13.18 20.55
C LEU A 415 -26.85 11.82 20.72
N GLN A 416 -26.14 11.64 21.83
CA GLN A 416 -25.37 10.44 22.15
C GLN A 416 -25.80 9.91 23.51
N ALA A 417 -26.04 8.62 23.61
CA ALA A 417 -26.32 7.91 24.87
C ALA A 417 -25.32 6.76 25.02
N ALA A 418 -24.77 6.58 26.22
CA ALA A 418 -23.88 5.48 26.56
C ALA A 418 -24.22 4.89 27.93
N ASP A 419 -24.11 3.57 28.07
CA ASP A 419 -24.16 2.79 29.31
C ASP A 419 -22.93 1.89 29.32
N GLU A 420 -22.01 2.14 30.23
CA GLU A 420 -20.72 1.44 30.35
C GLU A 420 -20.64 0.81 31.75
N LEU A 421 -20.68 -0.52 31.77
CA LEU A 421 -20.65 -1.34 32.97
C LEU A 421 -19.31 -2.07 33.03
N THR A 422 -18.47 -1.60 33.92
CA THR A 422 -17.17 -2.20 34.22
C THR A 422 -17.25 -2.84 35.60
N ASP A 423 -16.24 -3.63 35.95
CA ASP A 423 -16.25 -4.34 37.24
C ASP A 423 -16.15 -3.35 38.43
N TYR A 424 -15.72 -2.10 38.13
CA TYR A 424 -15.37 -1.05 39.07
C TYR A 424 -16.27 0.20 38.97
N VAL A 425 -16.69 0.59 37.75
CA VAL A 425 -17.52 1.76 37.44
C VAL A 425 -18.78 1.34 36.70
N ASN A 426 -19.93 1.85 37.13
CA ASN A 426 -21.15 1.90 36.31
C ASN A 426 -21.37 3.36 35.88
N SER A 427 -21.22 3.68 34.60
CA SER A 427 -21.47 5.03 34.06
C SER A 427 -22.61 5.02 33.05
N ARG A 428 -23.50 6.03 33.13
CA ARG A 428 -24.48 6.32 32.08
C ARG A 428 -24.42 7.79 31.69
N ARG A 429 -24.16 8.03 30.41
CA ARG A 429 -23.98 9.35 29.81
C ARG A 429 -25.07 9.63 28.78
N LEU A 430 -25.61 10.84 28.81
CA LEU A 430 -26.42 11.43 27.75
C LEU A 430 -25.77 12.76 27.37
N GLU A 431 -25.52 12.97 26.09
CA GLU A 431 -24.78 14.13 25.60
C GLU A 431 -25.39 14.67 24.31
N LEU A 432 -25.67 15.97 24.29
CA LEU A 432 -26.08 16.72 23.11
C LEU A 432 -24.89 17.57 22.65
N VAL A 433 -24.48 17.42 21.40
CA VAL A 433 -23.36 18.16 20.81
C VAL A 433 -23.83 18.89 19.56
N GLY A 434 -23.63 20.21 19.52
CA GLY A 434 -23.72 21.01 18.30
C GLY A 434 -22.32 21.34 17.81
N SER A 435 -22.00 21.16 16.53
CA SER A 435 -20.65 21.38 15.99
C SER A 435 -20.62 21.94 14.56
N ARG A 436 -19.47 22.54 14.21
CA ARG A 436 -19.06 22.89 12.86
C ARG A 436 -17.68 22.28 12.60
N SER A 437 -17.59 21.35 11.66
CA SER A 437 -16.34 20.83 11.12
C SER A 437 -16.00 21.49 9.79
N GLY A 438 -14.73 21.75 9.51
CA GLY A 438 -14.24 22.34 8.27
C GLY A 438 -12.83 21.83 7.90
N GLN A 439 -12.65 21.42 6.65
CA GLN A 439 -11.37 20.99 6.11
C GLN A 439 -10.52 22.22 5.74
N PHE A 440 -9.46 22.47 6.52
CA PHE A 440 -8.56 23.62 6.34
C PHE A 440 -7.59 23.42 5.17
N ASN A 441 -7.10 22.19 5.00
CA ASN A 441 -6.34 21.74 3.83
C ASN A 441 -6.53 20.22 3.63
N ASP A 442 -5.84 19.62 2.66
CA ASP A 442 -5.99 18.21 2.31
C ASP A 442 -5.73 17.23 3.49
N HIS A 443 -5.03 17.66 4.54
CA HIS A 443 -4.67 16.85 5.72
C HIS A 443 -5.31 17.30 7.04
N LEU A 444 -5.63 18.59 7.20
CA LEU A 444 -6.07 19.20 8.46
C LEU A 444 -7.57 19.52 8.45
N THR A 445 -8.31 18.90 9.37
CA THR A 445 -9.70 19.23 9.69
C THR A 445 -9.79 19.92 11.04
N LEU A 446 -10.58 20.99 11.12
CA LEU A 446 -10.87 21.73 12.34
C LEU A 446 -12.33 21.57 12.73
N VAL A 447 -12.62 21.36 14.01
CA VAL A 447 -13.96 21.19 14.56
C VAL A 447 -14.13 22.09 15.78
N ALA A 448 -15.15 22.94 15.75
CA ALA A 448 -15.62 23.66 16.93
C ALA A 448 -16.97 23.08 17.35
N SER A 449 -17.15 22.79 18.64
CA SER A 449 -18.35 22.19 19.19
C SER A 449 -18.75 22.77 20.54
N LEU A 450 -20.04 22.72 20.84
CA LEU A 450 -20.63 22.98 22.15
C LEU A 450 -21.29 21.70 22.64
N HIS A 451 -20.91 21.27 23.83
CA HIS A 451 -21.37 20.04 24.46
C HIS A 451 -22.29 20.35 25.63
N VAL A 452 -23.40 19.64 25.73
CA VAL A 452 -24.30 19.60 26.90
C VAL A 452 -24.32 18.16 27.38
N LEU A 453 -23.58 17.91 28.45
CA LEU A 453 -23.29 16.60 29.01
C LEU A 453 -24.09 16.39 30.29
N ARG A 454 -24.75 15.24 30.43
CA ARG A 454 -25.21 14.72 31.72
C ARG A 454 -24.74 13.28 31.88
N GLU A 455 -23.99 13.03 32.94
CA GLU A 455 -23.49 11.71 33.26
C GLU A 455 -23.84 11.38 34.72
N ARG A 456 -24.24 10.13 34.96
CA ARG A 456 -24.25 9.54 36.29
C ARG A 456 -23.15 8.49 36.33
N TRP A 457 -22.47 8.37 37.46
CA TRP A 457 -21.53 7.27 37.68
C TRP A 457 -21.65 6.76 39.10
N ALA A 458 -21.36 5.48 39.29
CA ALA A 458 -21.35 4.83 40.58
C ALA A 458 -20.10 3.95 40.70
N TYR A 459 -19.55 3.92 41.90
CA TYR A 459 -18.45 3.04 42.26
C TYR A 459 -19.00 1.83 43.01
N ASN A 460 -18.56 0.63 42.62
CA ASN A 460 -18.89 -0.61 43.31
C ASN A 460 -18.02 -0.74 44.56
N ILE A 461 -18.41 -0.07 45.65
CA ILE A 461 -17.77 -0.22 46.96
C ILE A 461 -18.42 -1.41 47.67
N ALA A 462 -17.62 -2.37 48.10
CA ALA A 462 -18.07 -3.51 48.88
C ALA A 462 -18.21 -3.16 50.38
N ASP A 463 -18.91 -4.05 51.10
CA ASP A 463 -19.17 -4.10 52.55
C ASP A 463 -18.05 -3.48 53.43
N ASP A 464 -18.41 -2.77 54.50
CA ASP A 464 -17.45 -2.16 55.45
C ASP A 464 -16.98 -3.13 56.55
N GLY A 465 -17.00 -4.43 56.23
CA GLY A 465 -16.85 -5.53 57.20
C GLY A 465 -18.04 -5.70 58.16
N GLY A 466 -19.11 -4.92 58.00
CA GLY A 466 -20.30 -4.94 58.86
C GLY A 466 -21.36 -5.98 58.48
N GLY A 467 -21.26 -6.61 57.31
CA GLY A 467 -22.28 -7.51 56.77
C GLY A 467 -23.46 -6.77 56.13
N ALA A 468 -23.29 -5.48 55.82
CA ALA A 468 -24.30 -4.62 55.24
C ALA A 468 -23.72 -3.95 53.98
N LEU A 469 -24.40 -4.11 52.85
CA LEU A 469 -23.99 -3.46 51.60
C LEU A 469 -23.93 -1.93 51.80
N ALA A 470 -22.73 -1.38 51.74
CA ALA A 470 -22.52 0.07 51.73
C ALA A 470 -23.37 0.70 50.61
N PRO A 471 -24.09 1.80 50.86
CA PRO A 471 -24.99 2.38 49.87
C PRO A 471 -24.19 2.85 48.65
N ILE A 472 -24.53 2.32 47.47
CA ILE A 472 -23.92 2.69 46.19
C ILE A 472 -23.98 4.22 46.04
N SER A 473 -22.83 4.88 46.12
CA SER A 473 -22.73 6.34 46.03
C SER A 473 -22.85 6.80 44.58
N VAL A 474 -24.09 6.83 44.07
CA VAL A 474 -24.40 7.32 42.74
C VAL A 474 -24.16 8.83 42.68
N ARG A 475 -23.16 9.24 41.91
CA ARG A 475 -22.85 10.64 41.61
C ARG A 475 -23.49 11.04 40.27
N TYR A 476 -23.75 12.33 40.14
CA TYR A 476 -24.30 12.95 38.92
C TYR A 476 -23.49 14.20 38.61
N GLY A 477 -23.22 14.42 37.33
CA GLY A 477 -22.59 15.64 36.84
C GLY A 477 -23.31 16.12 35.59
N SER A 478 -23.66 17.41 35.55
CA SER A 478 -24.16 18.07 34.35
C SER A 478 -23.20 19.18 33.96
N PHE A 479 -22.74 19.23 32.72
CA PHE A 479 -21.73 20.17 32.23
C PHE A 479 -22.15 20.79 30.90
N VAL A 480 -21.77 22.05 30.70
CA VAL A 480 -21.82 22.71 29.40
C VAL A 480 -20.44 23.26 29.08
N PHE A 481 -19.86 22.86 27.95
CA PHE A 481 -18.50 23.27 27.58
C PHE A 481 -18.32 23.40 26.06
N PRO A 482 -17.65 24.46 25.58
CA PRO A 482 -17.05 24.46 24.25
C PRO A 482 -15.88 23.48 24.16
N GLN A 483 -15.65 22.99 22.94
CA GLN A 483 -14.49 22.20 22.55
C GLN A 483 -14.01 22.65 21.17
N LEU A 484 -12.69 22.75 21.02
CA LEU A 484 -11.98 22.88 19.75
C LEU A 484 -11.17 21.61 19.54
N ARG A 485 -11.27 21.02 18.34
CA ARG A 485 -10.49 19.85 17.93
C ARG A 485 -9.84 20.11 16.57
N ALA A 486 -8.55 19.86 16.48
CA ALA A 486 -7.81 19.76 15.23
C ALA A 486 -7.46 18.28 14.98
N GLU A 487 -7.62 17.83 13.75
CA GLU A 487 -7.38 16.46 13.29
C GLU A 487 -6.51 16.52 12.04
N TYR A 488 -5.30 15.97 12.12
CA TYR A 488 -4.32 15.92 11.04
C TYR A 488 -4.17 14.48 10.58
N VAL A 489 -4.32 14.21 9.29
CA VAL A 489 -4.13 12.88 8.69
C VAL A 489 -3.40 13.02 7.36
N ASP A 490 -2.14 12.59 7.35
CA ASP A 490 -1.28 12.53 6.16
C ASP A 490 -0.63 11.15 6.12
N VAL A 491 -1.30 10.19 5.48
CA VAL A 491 -0.87 8.79 5.37
C VAL A 491 -1.08 8.27 3.95
N ASP A 492 -0.26 7.30 3.56
CA ASP A 492 -0.29 6.68 2.23
C ASP A 492 -1.56 5.86 1.94
N ASP A 493 -2.04 5.11 2.92
CA ASP A 493 -3.30 4.37 2.87
C ASP A 493 -4.08 4.55 4.19
N ARG A 494 -5.42 4.64 4.12
CA ARG A 494 -6.26 4.86 5.32
C ARG A 494 -6.69 3.58 6.06
N LEU A 495 -6.55 2.41 5.43
CA LEU A 495 -6.95 1.10 5.95
C LEU A 495 -5.74 0.24 6.38
N ASP A 496 -4.60 0.34 5.69
CA ASP A 496 -3.31 -0.23 6.13
C ASP A 496 -2.17 0.80 6.03
N PRO A 497 -2.16 1.87 6.85
CA PRO A 497 -1.12 2.91 6.78
C PRO A 497 0.28 2.31 6.96
N ARG A 498 1.20 2.68 6.06
CA ARG A 498 2.62 2.28 6.14
C ARG A 498 3.55 3.49 6.24
N ARG A 499 3.16 4.65 5.71
CA ARG A 499 3.99 5.86 5.72
C ARG A 499 3.13 7.07 6.04
N GLY A 500 3.70 7.98 6.84
CA GLY A 500 3.08 9.25 7.20
C GLY A 500 2.72 9.34 8.68
N ALA A 501 1.86 10.28 9.03
CA ALA A 501 1.44 10.56 10.40
C ALA A 501 -0.04 10.95 10.50
N GLY A 502 -0.65 10.62 11.64
CA GLY A 502 -1.97 11.08 12.05
C GLY A 502 -1.93 11.62 13.47
N GLY A 503 -2.82 12.54 13.82
CA GLY A 503 -2.92 13.05 15.18
C GLY A 503 -4.11 13.95 15.43
N THR A 504 -4.49 14.05 16.70
CA THR A 504 -5.59 14.91 17.15
C THR A 504 -5.15 15.78 18.31
N LEU A 505 -5.55 17.05 18.28
CA LEU A 505 -5.35 18.01 19.37
C LEU A 505 -6.72 18.52 19.79
N THR A 506 -7.07 18.38 21.07
CA THR A 506 -8.36 18.78 21.63
C THR A 506 -8.15 19.74 22.80
N LEU A 507 -8.85 20.87 22.76
CA LEU A 507 -8.96 21.83 23.85
C LEU A 507 -10.44 21.95 24.23
N ARG A 508 -10.80 21.64 25.47
CA ARG A 508 -12.18 21.74 25.97
C ARG A 508 -12.20 22.29 27.39
N GLY A 509 -13.23 23.03 27.77
CA GLY A 509 -13.33 23.54 29.13
C GLY A 509 -14.65 24.24 29.40
N GLY A 510 -15.09 24.23 30.65
CA GLY A 510 -16.38 24.78 31.06
C GLY A 510 -16.68 24.50 32.53
N SER A 511 -17.95 24.61 32.88
CA SER A 511 -18.44 24.45 34.25
C SER A 511 -19.61 23.46 34.34
N GLY A 512 -19.82 22.92 35.54
CA GLY A 512 -20.83 21.90 35.79
C GLY A 512 -20.68 21.23 37.15
N GLY A 513 -20.90 19.92 37.21
CA GLY A 513 -20.77 19.10 38.41
C GLY A 513 -22.13 18.67 38.95
N SER A 514 -22.15 18.23 40.21
CA SER A 514 -23.38 17.83 40.91
C SER A 514 -24.18 19.04 41.41
N ASP A 515 -23.48 20.11 41.78
CA ASP A 515 -24.02 21.37 42.30
C ASP A 515 -23.83 22.58 41.36
N GLY A 516 -23.15 22.37 40.23
CA GLY A 516 -22.90 23.38 39.20
C GLY A 516 -21.62 24.22 39.39
N LYS A 517 -20.76 23.91 40.37
CA LYS A 517 -19.54 24.70 40.66
C LYS A 517 -18.25 24.16 40.01
N ALA A 518 -18.16 22.87 39.73
CA ALA A 518 -16.95 22.25 39.19
C ALA A 518 -16.55 22.87 37.84
N THR A 519 -15.36 23.46 37.79
CA THR A 519 -14.77 24.01 36.56
C THR A 519 -13.60 23.18 36.08
N PHE A 520 -13.39 23.12 34.76
CA PHE A 520 -12.22 22.50 34.17
C PHE A 520 -11.78 23.19 32.88
N LEU A 521 -10.48 23.12 32.61
CA LEU A 521 -9.89 23.29 31.28
C LEU A 521 -9.03 22.06 30.99
N GLN A 522 -9.20 21.44 29.83
CA GLN A 522 -8.47 20.23 29.45
C GLN A 522 -7.85 20.39 28.06
N LEU A 523 -6.55 20.07 28.00
CA LEU A 523 -5.79 19.92 26.77
C LEU A 523 -5.45 18.44 26.60
N HIS A 524 -5.67 17.89 25.41
CA HIS A 524 -5.39 16.49 25.07
C HIS A 524 -4.81 16.40 23.66
N ALA A 525 -3.73 15.66 23.51
CA ALA A 525 -3.06 15.42 22.24
C ALA A 525 -2.80 13.91 22.06
N SER A 526 -3.10 13.39 20.88
CA SER A 526 -2.73 12.04 20.45
C SER A 526 -2.05 12.11 19.10
N ALA A 527 -1.04 11.28 18.87
CA ALA A 527 -0.32 11.20 17.60
C ALA A 527 0.11 9.77 17.30
N GLN A 528 0.20 9.45 16.02
CA GLN A 528 0.80 8.23 15.51
C GLN A 528 1.59 8.47 14.22
N TRP A 529 2.66 7.71 14.07
CA TRP A 529 3.58 7.78 12.93
C TRP A 529 3.88 6.38 12.41
N PHE A 530 3.94 6.26 11.09
CA PHE A 530 4.12 5.00 10.36
C PHE A 530 5.36 5.06 9.48
N HIS A 531 6.17 4.00 9.51
CA HIS A 531 7.36 3.88 8.68
C HIS A 531 7.55 2.45 8.13
N GLY A 532 7.14 2.25 6.88
CA GLY A 532 7.33 1.02 6.12
C GLY A 532 8.74 0.94 5.50
N PHE A 533 9.52 -0.03 5.97
CA PHE A 533 10.90 -0.30 5.51
C PHE A 533 10.93 -1.00 4.15
N ASP A 534 10.04 -1.98 3.96
CA ASP A 534 9.89 -2.77 2.75
C ASP A 534 8.39 -3.00 2.46
N ALA A 535 8.03 -3.99 1.63
CA ALA A 535 6.65 -4.32 1.26
C ALA A 535 5.85 -5.06 2.36
N ASP A 536 6.50 -5.57 3.41
CA ASP A 536 5.90 -6.42 4.45
C ASP A 536 6.20 -5.97 5.89
N SER A 537 7.23 -5.16 6.11
CA SER A 537 7.69 -4.68 7.42
C SER A 537 7.35 -3.19 7.64
N LYS A 538 6.82 -2.84 8.81
CA LYS A 538 6.63 -1.43 9.23
C LYS A 538 6.80 -1.22 10.73
N LEU A 539 7.29 -0.02 11.08
CA LEU A 539 7.30 0.52 12.43
C LEU A 539 6.07 1.42 12.63
N ILE A 540 5.45 1.31 13.80
CA ILE A 540 4.37 2.17 14.27
C ILE A 540 4.82 2.78 15.60
N VAL A 541 4.77 4.10 15.70
CA VAL A 541 4.99 4.82 16.96
C VAL A 541 3.69 5.54 17.30
N ARG A 542 3.21 5.43 18.54
CA ARG A 542 2.02 6.14 19.04
C ARG A 542 2.36 6.90 20.32
N GLY A 543 1.70 8.02 20.55
CA GLY A 543 1.85 8.79 21.78
C GLY A 543 0.58 9.53 22.15
N GLU A 544 0.38 9.72 23.45
CA GLU A 544 -0.72 10.46 24.06
C GLU A 544 -0.19 11.35 25.17
N ALA A 545 -0.71 12.57 25.28
CA ALA A 545 -0.48 13.45 26.41
C ALA A 545 -1.75 14.25 26.73
N GLY A 546 -2.11 14.38 27.99
CA GLY A 546 -3.28 15.14 28.42
C GLY A 546 -3.12 15.74 29.80
N HIS A 547 -3.72 16.91 30.01
CA HIS A 547 -3.78 17.59 31.31
C HIS A 547 -5.13 18.28 31.51
N THR A 548 -5.69 18.13 32.71
CA THR A 548 -6.94 18.75 33.16
C THR A 548 -6.64 19.70 34.30
N PHE A 549 -6.71 21.00 34.03
CA PHE A 549 -6.69 22.06 35.03
C PHE A 549 -8.05 22.08 35.73
N THR A 550 -8.12 21.56 36.96
CA THR A 550 -9.31 21.57 37.82
C THR A 550 -8.89 21.36 39.28
N ASP A 551 -9.62 21.95 40.22
CA ASP A 551 -9.48 21.68 41.65
C ASP A 551 -10.51 20.63 42.15
N GLU A 552 -11.47 20.23 41.30
CA GLU A 552 -12.63 19.38 41.65
C GLU A 552 -12.69 18.09 40.79
N LEU A 553 -11.53 17.44 40.57
CA LEU A 553 -11.39 16.27 39.69
C LEU A 553 -12.40 15.14 40.00
N LEU A 554 -12.72 14.91 41.27
CA LEU A 554 -13.64 13.84 41.69
C LEU A 554 -15.13 14.16 41.47
N ASP A 555 -15.47 15.42 41.15
CA ASP A 555 -16.82 15.85 40.75
C ASP A 555 -16.95 16.05 39.23
N LEU A 556 -15.85 15.97 38.48
CA LEU A 556 -15.89 15.74 37.04
C LEU A 556 -16.37 14.30 36.75
N PRO A 557 -17.27 14.07 35.78
CA PRO A 557 -17.68 12.75 35.36
C PRO A 557 -16.53 11.93 34.78
N THR A 558 -16.69 10.60 34.73
CA THR A 558 -15.63 9.70 34.27
C THR A 558 -15.22 9.98 32.81
N SER A 559 -16.14 10.39 31.94
CA SER A 559 -15.81 10.79 30.55
C SER A 559 -14.97 12.08 30.40
N LEU A 560 -14.78 12.84 31.48
CA LEU A 560 -13.94 14.04 31.53
C LEU A 560 -12.59 13.81 32.24
N ARG A 561 -12.33 12.61 32.79
CA ARG A 561 -11.04 12.25 33.42
C ARG A 561 -10.17 11.48 32.45
N PHE A 562 -8.87 11.43 32.71
CA PHE A 562 -7.97 10.54 31.97
C PHE A 562 -7.74 9.22 32.69
N PHE A 563 -7.45 8.17 31.91
CA PHE A 563 -7.14 6.82 32.37
C PHE A 563 -6.04 6.24 31.46
N ALA A 564 -5.31 5.24 31.95
CA ALA A 564 -4.36 4.48 31.15
C ALA A 564 -4.51 2.96 31.37
N GLY A 565 -3.96 2.16 30.46
CA GLY A 565 -4.04 0.70 30.44
C GLY A 565 -5.02 0.15 29.39
N GLY A 566 -4.69 -1.02 28.82
CA GLY A 566 -5.45 -1.68 27.75
C GLY A 566 -4.91 -1.44 26.33
N ASP A 567 -5.59 -2.02 25.33
CA ASP A 567 -5.16 -2.19 23.92
C ASP A 567 -4.61 -0.93 23.23
N ARG A 568 -5.13 0.25 23.58
CA ARG A 568 -4.80 1.54 22.96
C ARG A 568 -4.01 2.48 23.85
N SER A 569 -3.49 2.00 24.97
CA SER A 569 -2.80 2.81 25.99
C SER A 569 -1.52 2.12 26.46
N VAL A 570 -1.63 1.09 27.30
CA VAL A 570 -0.51 0.26 27.73
C VAL A 570 -1.00 -1.19 27.79
N ARG A 571 -0.68 -1.99 26.77
CA ARG A 571 -1.00 -3.43 26.75
C ARG A 571 -0.22 -4.16 27.84
N GLY A 572 -0.81 -5.23 28.39
CA GLY A 572 -0.25 -5.96 29.54
C GLY A 572 -0.75 -5.46 30.90
N TYR A 573 -1.56 -4.40 30.92
CA TYR A 573 -2.39 -3.98 32.06
C TYR A 573 -3.86 -3.98 31.61
N GLY A 574 -4.79 -4.16 32.54
CA GLY A 574 -6.21 -4.06 32.23
C GLY A 574 -6.61 -2.66 31.80
N TRP A 575 -7.80 -2.56 31.21
CA TRP A 575 -8.32 -1.29 30.72
C TRP A 575 -8.63 -0.35 31.89
N HIS A 576 -8.10 0.86 31.81
CA HIS A 576 -8.19 1.88 32.86
C HIS A 576 -7.53 1.48 34.21
N GLU A 577 -6.69 0.44 34.24
CA GLU A 577 -6.01 -0.05 35.46
C GLU A 577 -4.65 0.60 35.75
N ILE A 578 -4.38 1.78 35.19
CA ILE A 578 -3.19 2.57 35.52
C ILE A 578 -3.63 3.95 36.01
N GLY A 579 -3.36 4.24 37.28
CA GLY A 579 -3.40 5.58 37.84
C GLY A 579 -3.83 5.65 39.32
N PRO A 580 -4.33 6.81 39.77
CA PRO A 580 -4.85 7.00 41.12
C PRO A 580 -5.94 5.98 41.43
N LYS A 581 -5.85 5.37 42.61
CA LYS A 581 -6.72 4.27 43.03
C LYS A 581 -7.13 4.36 44.49
N VAL A 582 -8.30 3.83 44.80
CA VAL A 582 -8.85 3.64 46.14
C VAL A 582 -8.87 2.14 46.44
N GLU A 583 -8.48 1.75 47.64
CA GLU A 583 -8.53 0.35 48.09
C GLU A 583 -9.93 0.01 48.63
N THR A 584 -10.41 -1.19 48.34
CA THR A 584 -11.70 -1.74 48.75
C THR A 584 -11.54 -3.22 49.10
N ASP A 585 -12.49 -3.80 49.84
CA ASP A 585 -12.46 -5.21 50.26
C ASP A 585 -12.39 -6.21 49.08
N ASN A 586 -12.75 -5.78 47.87
CA ASN A 586 -12.67 -6.57 46.63
C ASN A 586 -11.50 -6.16 45.70
N GLY A 587 -10.54 -5.36 46.17
CA GLY A 587 -9.33 -4.99 45.42
C GLY A 587 -9.12 -3.48 45.29
N PHE A 588 -8.73 -3.02 44.09
CA PHE A 588 -8.46 -1.61 43.85
C PHE A 588 -9.38 -1.00 42.80
N TYR A 589 -9.88 0.20 43.08
CA TYR A 589 -10.73 0.99 42.22
C TYR A 589 -9.97 2.18 41.62
N TYR A 590 -9.83 2.28 40.29
CA TYR A 590 -9.12 3.38 39.62
C TYR A 590 -10.04 4.59 39.36
N THR A 591 -9.73 5.74 39.95
CA THR A 591 -10.59 6.96 39.92
C THR A 591 -10.47 7.77 38.64
N GLY A 592 -9.49 7.47 37.80
CA GLY A 592 -8.99 8.39 36.77
C GLY A 592 -8.14 9.50 37.38
N ALA A 593 -7.52 10.30 36.51
CA ALA A 593 -6.50 11.27 36.87
C ALA A 593 -6.65 12.61 36.12
N ALA A 594 -5.96 13.64 36.63
CA ALA A 594 -5.83 14.93 35.96
C ALA A 594 -4.86 14.89 34.76
N ASN A 595 -3.85 14.02 34.77
CA ASN A 595 -2.87 13.88 33.69
C ASN A 595 -2.94 12.50 33.02
N VAL A 596 -2.53 12.42 31.75
CA VAL A 596 -2.09 11.18 31.10
C VAL A 596 -0.85 11.42 30.25
N VAL A 597 0.03 10.42 30.20
CA VAL A 597 1.08 10.28 29.19
C VAL A 597 1.19 8.81 28.79
N THR A 598 1.18 8.51 27.50
CA THR A 598 1.45 7.16 26.99
C THR A 598 2.34 7.24 25.75
N ALA A 599 3.15 6.20 25.54
CA ALA A 599 3.96 6.01 24.35
C ALA A 599 4.01 4.51 24.01
N SER A 600 3.93 4.20 22.73
CA SER A 600 3.98 2.83 22.21
C SER A 600 4.89 2.76 20.99
N VAL A 601 5.71 1.72 20.92
CA VAL A 601 6.53 1.39 19.75
C VAL A 601 6.23 -0.06 19.37
N GLU A 602 5.75 -0.25 18.15
CA GLU A 602 5.29 -1.53 17.62
C GLU A 602 5.91 -1.79 16.25
N TYR A 603 6.54 -2.94 16.07
CA TYR A 603 7.09 -3.40 14.80
C TYR A 603 6.23 -4.55 14.28
N GLU A 604 5.62 -4.37 13.11
CA GLU A 604 4.84 -5.39 12.40
C GLU A 604 5.64 -5.93 11.19
N ARG A 605 5.61 -7.24 10.97
CA ARG A 605 6.18 -7.89 9.78
C ARG A 605 5.25 -8.97 9.24
N TYR A 606 4.85 -8.84 7.98
CA TYR A 606 4.13 -9.86 7.24
C TYR A 606 5.08 -10.92 6.64
N PHE A 607 4.52 -12.10 6.42
CA PHE A 607 5.18 -13.25 5.79
C PHE A 607 4.46 -13.57 4.46
N LYS A 608 4.80 -14.70 3.82
CA LYS A 608 4.09 -15.13 2.61
C LYS A 608 2.60 -15.36 2.91
N GLY A 609 1.74 -14.63 2.19
CA GLY A 609 0.28 -14.68 2.36
C GLY A 609 -0.25 -13.53 3.23
N PRO A 610 -1.45 -13.68 3.83
CA PRO A 610 -2.09 -12.60 4.58
C PRO A 610 -1.63 -12.51 6.05
N TRP A 611 -0.69 -13.36 6.49
CA TRP A 611 -0.29 -13.51 7.89
C TRP A 611 0.98 -12.73 8.21
N GLY A 612 1.04 -12.16 9.41
CA GLY A 612 2.20 -11.47 9.95
C GLY A 612 2.29 -11.61 11.46
N ALA A 613 3.39 -11.13 12.02
CA ALA A 613 3.61 -11.02 13.46
C ALA A 613 3.94 -9.58 13.85
N ALA A 614 3.77 -9.27 15.12
CA ALA A 614 4.15 -8.00 15.72
C ALA A 614 4.91 -8.21 17.04
N VAL A 615 5.76 -7.25 17.38
CA VAL A 615 6.35 -7.09 18.71
C VAL A 615 6.18 -5.64 19.15
N PHE A 616 5.88 -5.41 20.42
CA PHE A 616 5.65 -4.04 20.92
C PHE A 616 6.10 -3.85 22.36
N ILE A 617 6.40 -2.58 22.66
CA ILE A 617 6.60 -2.06 24.00
C ILE A 617 5.72 -0.80 24.16
N ASP A 618 4.90 -0.81 25.21
CA ASP A 618 4.05 0.31 25.59
C ASP A 618 4.49 0.80 26.98
N SER A 619 4.49 2.10 27.22
CA SER A 619 4.77 2.68 28.53
C SER A 619 3.94 3.92 28.77
N GLY A 620 3.36 4.07 29.96
CA GLY A 620 2.51 5.20 30.27
C GLY A 620 2.05 5.29 31.72
N SER A 621 1.32 6.36 32.00
CA SER A 621 0.78 6.68 33.32
C SER A 621 -0.42 7.61 33.16
N ALA A 622 -1.51 7.36 33.90
CA ALA A 622 -2.43 8.41 34.29
C ALA A 622 -2.12 8.77 35.74
N PHE A 623 -1.99 10.05 36.08
CA PHE A 623 -1.43 10.47 37.37
C PHE A 623 -1.90 11.85 37.81
N ASP A 624 -1.84 12.09 39.11
CA ASP A 624 -2.08 13.40 39.70
C ASP A 624 -0.75 14.05 40.12
N GLY A 625 -0.71 15.38 40.12
CA GLY A 625 0.53 16.14 40.40
C GLY A 625 1.50 16.15 39.21
N ARG A 626 2.82 16.12 39.49
CA ARG A 626 3.90 16.43 38.52
C ARG A 626 4.77 15.25 38.10
N LYS A 627 4.67 14.09 38.75
CA LYS A 627 5.54 12.93 38.51
C LYS A 627 4.70 11.74 38.07
N PRO A 628 4.82 11.26 36.81
CA PRO A 628 4.13 10.05 36.38
C PRO A 628 4.71 8.81 37.07
N ASP A 629 3.83 7.92 37.51
CA ASP A 629 4.18 6.56 37.92
C ASP A 629 4.10 5.67 36.68
N MET A 630 5.25 5.44 36.03
CA MET A 630 5.33 4.80 34.71
C MET A 630 5.11 3.29 34.81
N HIS A 631 4.15 2.80 34.04
CA HIS A 631 3.83 1.39 33.88
C HIS A 631 4.22 0.99 32.46
N THR A 632 5.13 0.02 32.34
CA THR A 632 5.59 -0.51 31.04
C THR A 632 5.07 -1.92 30.84
N GLY A 633 4.60 -2.21 29.63
CA GLY A 633 4.16 -3.53 29.20
C GLY A 633 4.80 -3.89 27.86
N VAL A 634 5.02 -5.19 27.66
CA VAL A 634 5.62 -5.75 26.44
C VAL A 634 4.77 -6.89 25.93
N GLY A 635 4.81 -7.12 24.62
CA GLY A 635 4.02 -8.21 24.04
C GLY A 635 4.38 -8.56 22.60
N ILE A 636 3.70 -9.59 22.14
CA ILE A 636 3.78 -10.14 20.78
C ILE A 636 2.37 -10.22 20.20
N GLY A 637 2.27 -10.14 18.88
CA GLY A 637 0.98 -10.14 18.19
C GLY A 637 0.95 -10.99 16.93
N LEU A 638 -0.20 -11.56 16.62
CA LEU A 638 -0.55 -12.09 15.30
C LEU A 638 -1.24 -10.99 14.49
N ARG A 639 -0.92 -10.89 13.20
CA ARG A 639 -1.52 -9.97 12.24
C ARG A 639 -2.12 -10.75 11.09
N TRP A 640 -3.33 -10.39 10.67
CA TRP A 640 -4.00 -11.01 9.53
C TRP A 640 -4.68 -9.97 8.64
N ARG A 641 -4.27 -9.88 7.38
CA ARG A 641 -4.94 -9.13 6.30
C ARG A 641 -6.18 -9.91 5.87
N SER A 642 -7.30 -9.72 6.59
CA SER A 642 -8.57 -10.34 6.21
C SER A 642 -9.26 -9.54 5.08
N PRO A 643 -10.19 -10.15 4.31
CA PRO A 643 -10.95 -9.44 3.28
C PRO A 643 -11.81 -8.27 3.79
N VAL A 644 -12.05 -8.18 5.11
CA VAL A 644 -12.86 -7.13 5.75
C VAL A 644 -12.02 -6.12 6.55
N GLY A 645 -10.70 -6.20 6.47
CA GLY A 645 -9.75 -5.31 7.16
C GLY A 645 -8.68 -6.06 7.96
N PRO A 646 -7.70 -5.33 8.53
CA PRO A 646 -6.66 -5.94 9.36
C PRO A 646 -7.22 -6.46 10.68
N VAL A 647 -6.84 -7.68 11.06
CA VAL A 647 -7.13 -8.30 12.36
C VAL A 647 -5.84 -8.39 13.17
N ARG A 648 -5.92 -8.00 14.44
CA ARG A 648 -4.81 -8.04 15.41
C ARG A 648 -5.19 -8.89 16.62
N ILE A 649 -4.31 -9.80 17.01
CA ILE A 649 -4.44 -10.59 18.23
C ILE A 649 -3.13 -10.40 19.01
N ASP A 650 -3.18 -9.68 20.12
CA ASP A 650 -2.01 -9.31 20.92
C ASP A 650 -2.02 -10.01 22.28
N ILE A 651 -0.88 -10.60 22.66
CA ILE A 651 -0.62 -11.13 24.01
C ILE A 651 0.46 -10.25 24.64
N ALA A 652 0.16 -9.69 25.82
CA ALA A 652 1.05 -8.75 26.50
C ALA A 652 1.15 -9.04 28.00
N ARG A 653 2.18 -8.48 28.65
CA ARG A 653 2.39 -8.57 30.10
C ARG A 653 3.00 -7.28 30.64
N GLY A 654 2.45 -6.79 31.75
CA GLY A 654 3.02 -5.68 32.51
C GLY A 654 4.34 -6.08 33.20
N LEU A 655 5.31 -5.16 33.24
CA LEU A 655 6.63 -5.37 33.85
C LEU A 655 6.74 -4.86 35.30
N LYS A 656 5.70 -4.22 35.85
CA LYS A 656 5.77 -3.57 37.17
C LYS A 656 5.68 -4.55 38.35
N SER A 657 5.06 -5.71 38.18
CA SER A 657 5.03 -6.79 39.18
C SER A 657 5.49 -8.11 38.55
N PRO A 658 6.28 -8.94 39.27
CA PRO A 658 6.56 -10.31 38.85
C PRO A 658 5.29 -11.13 38.60
N ASP A 659 4.20 -10.83 39.31
CA ASP A 659 2.94 -11.58 39.22
C ASP A 659 1.93 -10.96 38.24
N SER A 660 2.34 -9.95 37.45
CA SER A 660 1.47 -9.36 36.43
C SER A 660 1.01 -10.43 35.42
N PRO A 661 -0.32 -10.62 35.25
CA PRO A 661 -0.87 -11.65 34.36
C PRO A 661 -0.66 -11.29 32.89
N PHE A 662 -0.83 -12.28 32.02
CA PHE A 662 -0.92 -12.04 30.58
C PHE A 662 -2.30 -11.48 30.21
N THR A 663 -2.33 -10.45 29.38
CA THR A 663 -3.56 -9.91 28.77
C THR A 663 -3.67 -10.36 27.32
N LEU A 664 -4.91 -10.59 26.87
CA LEU A 664 -5.24 -10.87 25.47
C LEU A 664 -6.08 -9.71 24.92
N HIS A 665 -5.68 -9.19 23.76
CA HIS A 665 -6.41 -8.16 23.03
C HIS A 665 -6.75 -8.66 21.63
N LEU A 666 -7.99 -8.40 21.19
CA LEU A 666 -8.48 -8.68 19.84
C LEU A 666 -9.00 -7.37 19.26
N ASN A 667 -8.52 -7.01 18.07
CA ASN A 667 -8.92 -5.79 17.37
C ASN A 667 -9.15 -6.10 15.87
N ILE A 668 -10.18 -5.49 15.27
CA ILE A 668 -10.56 -5.68 13.87
C ILE A 668 -10.78 -4.29 13.26
N GLY A 669 -10.07 -4.01 12.17
CA GLY A 669 -10.14 -2.75 11.44
C GLY A 669 -8.95 -1.81 11.71
N ALA A 670 -8.95 -0.68 11.01
CA ALA A 670 -7.96 0.38 11.16
C ALA A 670 -8.43 1.45 12.14
N SER A 671 -7.49 2.11 12.79
CA SER A 671 -7.73 3.30 13.60
C SER A 671 -6.72 4.38 13.25
N LEU A 672 -7.20 5.48 12.68
CA LEU A 672 -6.40 6.68 12.42
C LEU A 672 -6.62 7.75 13.49
#